data_AF-A0A2V6WNW0-F1
#
_entry.id   AF-A0A2V6WNW0-F1
#
_cell.length_a   1.000
_cell.length_b   1.000
_cell.length_c   1.000
_cell.angle_alpha   90.00
_cell.angle_beta   90.00
_cell.angle_gamma   90.00
#
_symmetry.space_group_name_H-M   'P 1'
#
loop_
_entity.id
_entity.type
_entity.pdbx_description
1 polymer ?
#
loop_
_entity_poly.entity_id
_entity_poly.type
_entity_poly.pdbx_seq_one_letter_code
_entity_poly.pdbx_strand_id
1 'polypeptide(L)'
;MTALAIAMGVGRFAFTPILPLMQDAGLSIADGAWLASANYLGTLIGAVTATVVRMRLPPALRGGLLTIALATLAMGLAHRVPAWVVLRFIAGLATGWVLPLASGWALERVSPARRPLLSATLFAGFGVGIAATGVACIALMHVHATSSQAWLGVGVVSLVATAVVWRRFGERDAAPRAEGPSVSARRRWGADAVRLVACYGAFGFGYIVPATFLPVMARRADADPAVFGWAWPVFGVTAAASTFTAAGLSSSLGNRRLWALGHSVMALGVVLPVLSPGIATIMVCARLVGGMFTVITMAGFQEARDVGGVRMIAAFASAFGVGQIAGPVVVRRLASGDADFSAALVTACAVLVVSAGVVAVPARRGTAHRPTPERGYTPLAMLQPEVEALDREALAPVQLERMRATLARCRSNAAWRRRLGDVRPEDVKRVEDWARLPFLTKDELRDAYPYGLACGEGYRRVHMSSGTTGNPILNPCTAADVAQWAEVMARCYVAAGVTRDDVIQITPSFGLFTGGFGFHYGAERLGAMVVPVGAGRTSLQLRLMRDLKTTVITAIATYPLRLLEVAREESFDLSTLSLRVGIFGSEMWSDALRARIERELSIRTYDIIGMTETGGPGLGIDCAARAGVHVWEDHYVVEIVDPTSGAPRADGEEGELVVSTLTREGLPLVRYRTHDLTRVLSRARCACGRTSLRLDRLRGRTDDMVIYKGVNFYPRQIETLLLAHAGVSHEYQIVLDAEGGERMTVLVETEPGCDPGIASRIKRDLHDALALGPEIRLCPAGTLERPQGKALRVVDRRPKA
;
A
#
# COMPACT_ATOMS: atom_id res chain seq x y z
N MET A 1 -5.87 -19.51 -9.05
CA MET A 1 -6.05 -20.70 -8.20
C MET A 1 -5.60 -21.98 -8.91
N THR A 2 -6.25 -22.40 -10.02
CA THR A 2 -5.93 -23.67 -10.71
C THR A 2 -4.47 -23.83 -11.13
N ALA A 3 -3.85 -22.78 -11.69
CA ALA A 3 -2.42 -22.82 -12.04
C ALA A 3 -1.50 -23.07 -10.82
N LEU A 4 -1.85 -22.49 -9.66
CA LEU A 4 -1.12 -22.71 -8.41
C LEU A 4 -1.36 -24.12 -7.86
N ALA A 5 -2.57 -24.66 -8.02
CA ALA A 5 -2.90 -26.04 -7.67
C ALA A 5 -2.10 -27.04 -8.51
N ILE A 6 -1.94 -26.80 -9.82
CA ILE A 6 -1.10 -27.64 -10.69
C ILE A 6 0.37 -27.54 -10.29
N ALA A 7 0.90 -26.31 -10.16
CA ALA A 7 2.30 -26.10 -9.82
C ALA A 7 2.69 -26.75 -8.49
N MET A 8 1.88 -26.55 -7.45
CA MET A 8 2.19 -27.07 -6.11
C MET A 8 1.72 -28.49 -5.90
N GLY A 9 0.47 -28.82 -6.23
CA GLY A 9 -0.09 -30.16 -6.04
C GLY A 9 0.61 -31.20 -6.92
N VAL A 10 0.75 -30.91 -8.22
CA VAL A 10 1.36 -31.84 -9.17
C VAL A 10 2.86 -31.64 -9.27
N GLY A 11 3.30 -30.49 -9.77
CA GLY A 11 4.71 -30.25 -10.12
C GLY A 11 5.68 -30.39 -8.94
N ARG A 12 5.26 -29.94 -7.75
CA ARG A 12 6.07 -30.02 -6.54
C ARG A 12 5.82 -31.30 -5.75
N PHE A 13 4.56 -31.57 -5.41
CA PHE A 13 4.21 -32.48 -4.33
C PHE A 13 3.55 -33.80 -4.73
N ALA A 14 3.29 -34.08 -6.02
CA ALA A 14 2.73 -35.39 -6.42
C ALA A 14 3.62 -36.57 -6.04
N PHE A 15 4.93 -36.32 -5.94
CA PHE A 15 5.88 -37.31 -5.46
C PHE A 15 5.55 -37.82 -4.05
N THR A 16 5.11 -36.96 -3.14
CA THR A 16 4.90 -37.31 -1.73
C THR A 16 3.88 -38.45 -1.54
N PRO A 17 2.64 -38.39 -2.07
CA PRO A 17 1.66 -39.47 -1.93
C PRO A 17 1.95 -40.67 -2.86
N ILE A 18 2.78 -40.52 -3.89
CA ILE A 18 3.18 -41.61 -4.80
C ILE A 18 4.41 -42.37 -4.26
N LEU A 19 5.21 -41.75 -3.39
CA LEU A 19 6.43 -42.32 -2.84
C LEU A 19 6.22 -43.71 -2.23
N PRO A 20 5.17 -43.99 -1.42
CA PRO A 20 4.91 -45.35 -0.94
C PRO A 20 4.81 -46.40 -2.06
N LEU A 21 4.16 -46.07 -3.17
CA LEU A 21 4.06 -46.96 -4.34
C LEU A 21 5.42 -47.14 -5.06
N MET A 22 6.27 -46.12 -5.05
CA MET A 22 7.62 -46.23 -5.60
C MET A 22 8.53 -47.09 -4.73
N GLN A 23 8.31 -47.10 -3.41
CA GLN A 23 9.01 -48.01 -2.51
C GLN A 23 8.62 -49.46 -2.77
N ASP A 24 7.36 -49.73 -3.12
CA ASP A 24 6.92 -51.07 -3.55
C ASP A 24 7.62 -51.51 -4.85
N ALA A 25 7.99 -50.54 -5.70
CA ALA A 25 8.80 -50.77 -6.90
C ALA A 25 10.32 -50.81 -6.63
N GLY A 26 10.76 -50.83 -5.36
CA GLY A 26 12.17 -50.96 -4.97
C GLY A 26 12.94 -49.65 -4.80
N LEU A 27 12.28 -48.48 -4.80
CA LEU A 27 12.96 -47.21 -4.55
C LEU A 27 13.35 -47.08 -3.07
N SER A 28 14.63 -46.84 -2.79
CA SER A 28 15.10 -46.60 -1.42
C SER A 28 14.66 -45.22 -0.89
N ILE A 29 14.68 -45.05 0.44
CA ILE A 29 14.42 -43.72 1.04
C ILE A 29 15.50 -42.71 0.63
N ALA A 30 16.74 -43.16 0.51
CA ALA A 30 17.85 -42.32 0.06
C ALA A 30 17.64 -41.82 -1.37
N ASP A 31 17.14 -42.66 -2.29
CA ASP A 31 16.78 -42.25 -3.64
C ASP A 31 15.60 -41.29 -3.62
N GLY A 32 14.59 -41.57 -2.78
CA GLY A 32 13.46 -40.67 -2.58
C GLY A 32 13.88 -39.27 -2.09
N ALA A 33 14.87 -39.19 -1.21
CA ALA A 33 15.47 -37.94 -0.75
C ALA A 33 16.16 -37.17 -1.90
N TRP A 34 16.87 -37.86 -2.80
CA TRP A 34 17.47 -37.24 -3.98
C TRP A 34 16.42 -36.70 -4.96
N LEU A 35 15.37 -37.48 -5.23
CA LEU A 35 14.26 -37.05 -6.09
C LEU A 35 13.55 -35.81 -5.54
N ALA A 36 13.40 -35.72 -4.20
CA ALA A 36 12.84 -34.54 -3.54
C ALA A 36 13.78 -33.33 -3.67
N SER A 37 15.05 -33.48 -3.30
CA SER A 37 16.06 -32.41 -3.38
C SER A 37 16.26 -31.87 -4.78
N ALA A 38 16.24 -32.73 -5.81
CA ALA A 38 16.34 -32.32 -7.21
C ALA A 38 15.18 -31.41 -7.63
N ASN A 39 13.95 -31.73 -7.21
CA ASN A 39 12.79 -30.87 -7.46
C ASN A 39 12.92 -29.52 -6.74
N TYR A 40 13.36 -29.51 -5.48
CA TYR A 40 13.54 -28.26 -4.72
C TYR A 40 14.63 -27.37 -5.32
N LEU A 41 15.73 -27.95 -5.78
CA LEU A 41 16.78 -27.24 -6.51
C LEU A 41 16.22 -26.64 -7.82
N GLY A 42 15.46 -27.43 -8.57
CA GLY A 42 14.76 -26.95 -9.77
C GLY A 42 13.86 -25.77 -9.44
N THR A 43 13.01 -25.87 -8.40
CA THR A 43 12.09 -24.79 -7.99
C THR A 43 12.82 -23.53 -7.56
N LEU A 44 13.95 -23.66 -6.85
CA LEU A 44 14.79 -22.53 -6.48
C LEU A 44 15.34 -21.81 -7.72
N ILE A 45 15.94 -22.56 -8.65
CA ILE A 45 16.48 -22.00 -9.91
C ILE A 45 15.34 -21.40 -10.74
N GLY A 46 14.18 -22.04 -10.79
CA GLY A 46 13.00 -21.57 -11.51
C GLY A 46 12.50 -20.24 -10.94
N ALA A 47 12.36 -20.12 -9.62
CA ALA A 47 11.91 -18.88 -8.98
C ALA A 47 12.91 -17.72 -9.18
N VAL A 48 14.21 -18.01 -9.10
CA VAL A 48 15.27 -17.02 -9.37
C VAL A 48 15.27 -16.61 -10.84
N THR A 49 15.16 -17.55 -11.77
CA THR A 49 15.13 -17.23 -13.20
C THR A 49 13.86 -16.48 -13.60
N ALA A 50 12.70 -16.80 -13.05
CA ALA A 50 11.46 -16.05 -13.30
C ALA A 50 11.50 -14.60 -12.81
N THR A 51 12.38 -14.29 -11.85
CA THR A 51 12.54 -12.92 -11.31
C THR A 51 13.66 -12.15 -12.01
N VAL A 52 14.72 -12.83 -12.47
CA VAL A 52 15.88 -12.20 -13.12
C VAL A 52 15.72 -12.11 -14.64
N VAL A 53 15.09 -13.12 -15.26
CA VAL A 53 14.89 -13.21 -16.71
C VAL A 53 13.52 -12.66 -17.08
N ARG A 54 13.48 -11.70 -18.03
CA ARG A 54 12.24 -11.13 -18.54
C ARG A 54 11.49 -12.16 -19.40
N MET A 55 10.56 -12.89 -18.79
CA MET A 55 9.70 -13.85 -19.48
C MET A 55 8.37 -13.22 -19.90
N ARG A 56 7.92 -13.47 -21.14
CA ARG A 56 6.56 -13.10 -21.55
C ARG A 56 5.56 -13.98 -20.79
N LEU A 57 4.63 -13.35 -20.09
CA LEU A 57 3.78 -14.03 -19.12
C LEU A 57 2.92 -15.17 -19.72
N PRO A 58 2.13 -14.98 -20.80
CA PRO A 58 1.29 -16.07 -21.31
C PRO A 58 2.11 -17.27 -21.84
N PRO A 59 3.18 -17.09 -22.64
CA PRO A 59 4.05 -18.19 -23.05
C PRO A 59 4.74 -18.90 -21.88
N ALA A 60 5.23 -18.15 -20.89
CA ALA A 60 5.95 -18.74 -19.76
C ALA A 60 5.03 -19.54 -18.83
N LEU A 61 3.81 -19.04 -18.55
CA LEU A 61 2.82 -19.78 -17.78
C LEU A 61 2.35 -21.05 -18.51
N ARG A 62 2.03 -20.94 -19.81
CA ARG A 62 1.62 -22.08 -20.63
C ARG A 62 2.73 -23.12 -20.74
N GLY A 63 3.95 -22.67 -21.06
CA GLY A 63 5.14 -23.50 -21.14
C GLY A 63 5.41 -24.21 -19.81
N GLY A 64 5.43 -23.47 -18.70
CA GLY A 64 5.64 -24.05 -17.37
C GLY A 64 4.57 -25.08 -16.98
N LEU A 65 3.29 -24.79 -17.19
CA LEU A 65 2.19 -25.73 -16.90
C LEU A 65 2.26 -26.99 -17.78
N LEU A 66 2.62 -26.83 -19.06
CA LEU A 66 2.83 -27.96 -19.97
C LEU A 66 4.05 -28.79 -19.55
N THR A 67 5.16 -28.16 -19.22
CA THR A 67 6.37 -28.85 -18.75
C THR A 67 6.10 -29.63 -17.47
N ILE A 68 5.32 -29.11 -16.52
CA ILE A 68 4.89 -29.85 -15.33
C ILE A 68 4.12 -31.12 -15.73
N ALA A 69 3.12 -30.99 -16.60
CA ALA A 69 2.31 -32.14 -17.04
C ALA A 69 3.15 -33.20 -17.77
N LEU A 70 3.99 -32.78 -18.72
CA LEU A 70 4.84 -33.68 -19.51
C LEU A 70 5.92 -34.36 -18.67
N ALA A 71 6.59 -33.63 -17.77
CA ALA A 71 7.58 -34.21 -16.88
C ALA A 71 6.94 -35.23 -15.92
N THR A 72 5.73 -34.94 -15.44
CA THR A 72 4.94 -35.86 -14.59
C THR A 72 4.55 -37.12 -15.34
N LEU A 73 4.10 -37.02 -16.60
CA LEU A 73 3.82 -38.19 -17.45
C LEU A 73 5.09 -39.01 -17.70
N ALA A 74 6.21 -38.35 -18.01
CA ALA A 74 7.48 -39.01 -18.28
C ALA A 74 8.02 -39.77 -17.05
N MET A 75 7.68 -39.36 -15.82
CA MET A 75 8.02 -40.13 -14.61
C MET A 75 7.45 -41.55 -14.65
N GLY A 76 6.25 -41.73 -15.22
CA GLY A 76 5.61 -43.03 -15.35
C GLY A 76 6.19 -43.93 -16.44
N LEU A 77 6.88 -43.32 -17.42
CA LEU A 77 7.55 -44.01 -18.53
C LEU A 77 9.04 -44.30 -18.26
N ALA A 78 9.64 -43.59 -17.31
CA ALA A 78 11.01 -43.80 -16.89
C ALA A 78 11.09 -44.88 -15.80
N HIS A 79 12.14 -45.71 -15.84
CA HIS A 79 12.35 -46.81 -14.89
C HIS A 79 13.72 -46.76 -14.20
N ARG A 80 14.46 -45.65 -14.31
CA ARG A 80 15.80 -45.50 -13.72
C ARG A 80 15.87 -44.24 -12.86
N VAL A 81 16.49 -44.35 -11.68
CA VAL A 81 16.64 -43.26 -10.70
C VAL A 81 17.27 -41.99 -11.31
N PRO A 82 18.35 -42.04 -12.13
CA PRO A 82 18.90 -40.83 -12.73
C PRO A 82 17.92 -40.09 -13.65
N ALA A 83 17.09 -40.83 -14.40
CA ALA A 83 16.07 -40.22 -15.24
C ALA A 83 14.98 -39.54 -14.40
N TRP A 84 14.55 -40.18 -13.30
CA TRP A 84 13.62 -39.58 -12.35
C TRP A 84 14.17 -38.32 -11.68
N VAL A 85 15.46 -38.29 -11.33
CA VAL A 85 16.12 -37.09 -10.78
C VAL A 85 16.05 -35.92 -11.75
N VAL A 86 16.37 -36.14 -13.03
CA VAL A 86 16.30 -35.10 -14.07
C VAL A 86 14.87 -34.62 -14.29
N LEU A 87 13.90 -35.54 -14.37
CA LEU A 87 12.49 -35.20 -14.56
C LEU A 87 11.92 -34.43 -13.35
N ARG A 88 12.30 -34.81 -12.12
CA ARG A 88 11.94 -34.08 -10.90
C ARG A 88 12.53 -32.69 -10.89
N PHE A 89 13.79 -32.52 -11.32
CA PHE A 89 14.42 -31.21 -11.49
C PHE A 89 13.67 -30.34 -12.51
N ILE A 90 13.32 -30.88 -13.68
CA ILE A 90 12.57 -30.18 -14.74
C ILE A 90 11.19 -29.74 -14.23
N ALA A 91 10.45 -30.64 -13.58
CA ALA A 91 9.16 -30.32 -12.97
C ALA A 91 9.30 -29.23 -11.89
N GLY A 92 10.40 -29.28 -11.12
CA GLY A 92 10.76 -28.28 -10.13
C GLY A 92 11.00 -26.91 -10.77
N LEU A 93 11.81 -26.86 -11.83
CA LEU A 93 12.12 -25.64 -12.60
C LEU A 93 10.86 -24.97 -13.12
N ALA A 94 9.99 -25.74 -13.77
CA ALA A 94 8.72 -25.25 -14.29
C ALA A 94 7.77 -24.77 -13.18
N THR A 95 7.72 -25.47 -12.04
CA THR A 95 6.99 -25.03 -10.84
C THR A 95 7.51 -23.68 -10.34
N GLY A 96 8.84 -23.51 -10.32
CA GLY A 96 9.49 -22.25 -9.94
C GLY A 96 9.17 -21.09 -10.88
N TRP A 97 8.84 -21.34 -12.15
CA TRP A 97 8.32 -20.32 -13.06
C TRP A 97 6.86 -20.00 -12.80
N VAL A 98 5.99 -21.01 -12.76
CA VAL A 98 4.54 -20.82 -12.69
C VAL A 98 4.13 -20.12 -11.39
N LEU A 99 4.79 -20.43 -10.28
CA LEU A 99 4.39 -19.92 -8.96
C LEU A 99 4.46 -18.38 -8.82
N PRO A 100 5.61 -17.72 -9.02
CA PRO A 100 5.69 -16.25 -8.97
C PRO A 100 4.90 -15.58 -10.10
N LEU A 101 4.91 -16.16 -11.31
CA LEU A 101 4.22 -15.58 -12.47
C LEU A 101 2.69 -15.59 -12.30
N ALA A 102 2.11 -16.71 -11.87
CA ALA A 102 0.65 -16.84 -11.72
C ALA A 102 0.13 -16.08 -10.50
N SER A 103 0.89 -16.06 -9.40
CA SER A 103 0.52 -15.28 -8.21
C SER A 103 0.64 -13.78 -8.44
N GLY A 104 1.70 -13.31 -9.11
CA GLY A 104 1.87 -11.91 -9.49
C GLY A 104 0.73 -11.41 -10.39
N TRP A 105 0.44 -12.12 -11.48
CA TRP A 105 -0.65 -11.78 -12.40
C TRP A 105 -2.04 -11.70 -11.72
N ALA A 106 -2.30 -12.61 -10.78
CA ALA A 106 -3.57 -12.66 -10.07
C ALA A 106 -3.68 -11.55 -9.00
N LEU A 107 -2.59 -11.24 -8.29
CA LEU A 107 -2.57 -10.20 -7.25
C LEU A 107 -2.66 -8.79 -7.83
N GLU A 108 -2.16 -8.54 -9.05
CA GLU A 108 -2.37 -7.27 -9.77
C GLU A 108 -3.85 -6.96 -10.00
N ARG A 109 -4.67 -8.02 -10.21
CA ARG A 109 -6.11 -7.90 -10.48
C ARG A 109 -6.97 -7.97 -9.21
N VAL A 110 -6.42 -8.51 -8.12
CA VAL A 110 -7.11 -8.69 -6.85
C VAL A 110 -6.29 -8.00 -5.74
N SER A 111 -6.57 -6.71 -5.50
CA SER A 111 -5.92 -5.96 -4.42
C SER A 111 -6.22 -6.59 -3.05
N PRO A 112 -5.21 -7.06 -2.29
CA PRO A 112 -5.41 -7.66 -0.98
C PRO A 112 -6.08 -6.71 0.02
N ALA A 113 -5.86 -5.40 -0.13
CA ALA A 113 -6.43 -4.36 0.73
C ALA A 113 -7.91 -4.08 0.46
N ARG A 114 -8.42 -4.41 -0.74
CA ARG A 114 -9.82 -4.18 -1.13
C ARG A 114 -10.67 -5.45 -1.11
N ARG A 115 -10.06 -6.63 -1.31
CA ARG A 115 -10.77 -7.92 -1.44
C ARG A 115 -9.99 -9.07 -0.75
N PRO A 116 -9.83 -9.05 0.59
CA PRO A 116 -9.00 -10.01 1.32
C PRO A 116 -9.42 -11.47 1.11
N LEU A 117 -10.73 -11.75 1.05
CA LEU A 117 -11.26 -13.09 0.81
C LEU A 117 -10.87 -13.65 -0.57
N LEU A 118 -10.86 -12.81 -1.61
CA LEU A 118 -10.46 -13.26 -2.97
C LEU A 118 -8.95 -13.51 -3.07
N SER A 119 -8.13 -12.77 -2.31
CA SER A 119 -6.71 -13.06 -2.17
C SER A 119 -6.48 -14.38 -1.42
N ALA A 120 -7.23 -14.65 -0.35
CA ALA A 120 -7.18 -15.92 0.37
C ALA A 120 -7.56 -17.12 -0.54
N THR A 121 -8.57 -16.97 -1.41
CA THR A 121 -8.96 -17.99 -2.41
C THR A 121 -7.83 -18.28 -3.42
N LEU A 122 -7.02 -17.29 -3.79
CA LEU A 122 -5.88 -17.51 -4.68
C LEU A 122 -4.86 -18.47 -4.05
N PHE A 123 -4.46 -18.21 -2.80
CA PHE A 123 -3.49 -19.02 -2.06
C PHE A 123 -4.07 -20.34 -1.54
N ALA A 124 -5.39 -20.46 -1.38
CA ALA A 124 -6.03 -21.74 -1.08
C ALA A 124 -5.75 -22.79 -2.17
N GLY A 125 -5.45 -22.36 -3.41
CA GLY A 125 -5.03 -23.24 -4.51
C GLY A 125 -3.83 -24.14 -4.18
N PHE A 126 -2.92 -23.72 -3.29
CA PHE A 126 -1.81 -24.55 -2.83
C PHE A 126 -2.31 -25.82 -2.13
N GLY A 127 -3.16 -25.65 -1.12
CA GLY A 127 -3.69 -26.75 -0.34
C GLY A 127 -4.69 -27.60 -1.13
N VAL A 128 -5.51 -26.98 -1.99
CA VAL A 128 -6.45 -27.70 -2.88
C VAL A 128 -5.71 -28.65 -3.81
N GLY A 129 -4.59 -28.22 -4.41
CA GLY A 129 -3.77 -29.09 -5.26
C GLY A 129 -3.20 -30.28 -4.50
N ILE A 130 -2.64 -30.05 -3.31
CA ILE A 130 -2.08 -31.09 -2.44
C ILE A 130 -3.16 -32.12 -2.06
N ALA A 131 -4.33 -31.64 -1.64
CA ALA A 131 -5.44 -32.50 -1.24
C ALA A 131 -5.98 -33.34 -2.40
N ALA A 132 -6.19 -32.71 -3.57
CA ALA A 132 -6.68 -33.40 -4.76
C ALA A 132 -5.73 -34.51 -5.22
N THR A 133 -4.42 -34.24 -5.25
CA THR A 133 -3.43 -35.26 -5.60
C THR A 133 -3.38 -36.38 -4.57
N GLY A 134 -3.49 -36.08 -3.27
CA GLY A 134 -3.58 -37.10 -2.22
C GLY A 134 -4.79 -38.01 -2.39
N VAL A 135 -5.98 -37.45 -2.61
CA VAL A 135 -7.21 -38.22 -2.83
C VAL A 135 -7.12 -39.08 -4.10
N ALA A 136 -6.55 -38.54 -5.18
CA ALA A 136 -6.31 -39.32 -6.40
C ALA A 136 -5.40 -40.52 -6.14
N CYS A 137 -4.33 -40.36 -5.34
CA CYS A 137 -3.45 -41.46 -4.96
C CYS A 137 -4.16 -42.50 -4.09
N ILE A 138 -5.07 -42.10 -3.17
CA ILE A 138 -5.89 -43.06 -2.40
C ILE A 138 -6.72 -43.93 -3.36
N ALA A 139 -7.42 -43.31 -4.31
CA ALA A 139 -8.22 -44.05 -5.28
C ALA A 139 -7.37 -45.03 -6.12
N LEU A 140 -6.17 -44.61 -6.52
CA LEU A 140 -5.22 -45.44 -7.25
C LEU A 140 -4.68 -46.61 -6.42
N MET A 141 -4.42 -46.40 -5.12
CA MET A 141 -4.01 -47.47 -4.21
C MET A 141 -5.11 -48.51 -4.02
N HIS A 142 -6.39 -48.09 -3.93
CA HIS A 142 -7.51 -49.03 -3.83
C HIS A 142 -7.67 -49.95 -5.05
N VAL A 143 -7.34 -49.46 -6.24
CA VAL A 143 -7.34 -50.27 -7.47
C VAL A 143 -6.00 -50.95 -7.73
N HIS A 144 -5.10 -50.98 -6.74
CA HIS A 144 -3.78 -51.62 -6.81
C HIS A 144 -2.93 -51.11 -7.99
N ALA A 145 -3.05 -49.82 -8.32
CA ALA A 145 -2.27 -49.21 -9.38
C ALA A 145 -0.78 -49.15 -9.03
N THR A 146 0.07 -49.45 -10.01
CA THR A 146 1.53 -49.29 -9.91
C THR A 146 1.93 -47.81 -9.82
N SER A 147 3.14 -47.53 -9.35
CA SER A 147 3.68 -46.16 -9.34
C SER A 147 3.70 -45.52 -10.73
N SER A 148 3.96 -46.31 -11.79
CA SER A 148 3.91 -45.84 -13.18
C SER A 148 2.50 -45.39 -13.59
N GLN A 149 1.47 -46.19 -13.27
CA GLN A 149 0.07 -45.83 -13.51
C GLN A 149 -0.34 -44.58 -12.72
N ALA A 150 0.14 -44.43 -11.48
CA ALA A 150 -0.13 -43.25 -10.67
C ALA A 150 0.47 -41.97 -11.29
N TRP A 151 1.73 -42.01 -11.73
CA TRP A 151 2.37 -40.89 -12.44
C TRP A 151 1.64 -40.54 -13.73
N LEU A 152 1.25 -41.54 -14.53
CA LEU A 152 0.50 -41.33 -15.76
C LEU A 152 -0.87 -40.69 -15.48
N GLY A 153 -1.63 -41.21 -14.51
CA GLY A 153 -2.94 -40.68 -14.14
C GLY A 153 -2.87 -39.22 -13.67
N VAL A 154 -1.96 -38.91 -12.74
CA VAL A 154 -1.77 -37.52 -12.26
C VAL A 154 -1.28 -36.60 -13.39
N GLY A 155 -0.42 -37.09 -14.28
CA GLY A 155 0.05 -36.37 -15.45
C GLY A 155 -1.05 -36.03 -16.45
N VAL A 156 -1.96 -36.99 -16.74
CA VAL A 156 -3.13 -36.76 -17.62
C VAL A 156 -4.08 -35.73 -17.00
N VAL A 157 -4.40 -35.86 -15.72
CA VAL A 157 -5.24 -34.88 -15.00
C VAL A 157 -4.62 -33.49 -15.06
N SER A 158 -3.29 -33.39 -14.85
CA SER A 158 -2.56 -32.14 -14.97
C SER A 158 -2.61 -31.57 -16.40
N LEU A 159 -2.52 -32.41 -17.43
CA LEU A 159 -2.58 -31.98 -18.83
C LEU A 159 -3.97 -31.44 -19.19
N VAL A 160 -5.04 -32.11 -18.75
CA VAL A 160 -6.42 -31.66 -18.93
C VAL A 160 -6.66 -30.33 -18.19
N ALA A 161 -6.24 -30.23 -16.93
CA ALA A 161 -6.35 -28.99 -16.17
C ALA A 161 -5.56 -27.85 -16.81
N THR A 162 -4.36 -28.13 -17.33
CA THR A 162 -3.56 -27.17 -18.11
C THR A 162 -4.31 -26.72 -19.37
N ALA A 163 -4.94 -27.63 -20.12
CA ALA A 163 -5.73 -27.31 -21.30
C ALA A 163 -6.94 -26.41 -21.00
N VAL A 164 -7.63 -26.65 -19.87
CA VAL A 164 -8.76 -25.82 -19.41
C VAL A 164 -8.32 -24.39 -19.12
N VAL A 165 -7.17 -24.20 -18.45
CA VAL A 165 -6.67 -22.86 -18.12
C VAL A 165 -5.95 -22.21 -19.32
N TRP A 166 -5.55 -22.99 -20.33
CA TRP A 166 -4.76 -22.55 -21.50
C TRP A 166 -5.36 -21.34 -22.24
N ARG A 167 -6.68 -21.35 -22.42
CA ARG A 167 -7.44 -20.31 -23.14
C ARG A 167 -7.68 -19.04 -22.32
N ARG A 168 -7.44 -19.09 -21.00
CA ARG A 168 -7.68 -17.96 -20.09
C ARG A 168 -6.50 -16.98 -20.01
N PHE A 169 -5.31 -17.37 -20.48
CA PHE A 169 -4.14 -16.50 -20.58
C PHE A 169 -4.00 -15.96 -22.01
N GLY A 170 -4.57 -14.80 -22.33
CA GLY A 170 -4.55 -14.22 -23.69
C GLY A 170 -3.31 -13.36 -23.98
N GLU A 171 -3.10 -12.94 -25.23
CA GLU A 171 -2.03 -11.97 -25.57
C GLU A 171 -2.26 -10.59 -24.92
N ARG A 172 -3.50 -10.29 -24.54
CA ARG A 172 -3.90 -9.13 -23.71
C ARG A 172 -3.44 -9.23 -22.24
N ASP A 173 -2.94 -10.40 -21.81
CA ASP A 173 -2.37 -10.65 -20.48
C ASP A 173 -0.83 -10.60 -20.48
N ALA A 174 -0.20 -10.03 -21.52
CA ALA A 174 1.22 -9.73 -21.49
C ALA A 174 1.51 -8.81 -20.29
N ALA A 175 2.20 -9.35 -19.29
CA ALA A 175 2.68 -8.55 -18.16
C ALA A 175 3.39 -7.30 -18.69
N PRO A 176 3.15 -6.11 -18.10
CA PRO A 176 4.02 -4.96 -18.33
C PRO A 176 5.46 -5.41 -18.10
N ARG A 177 6.37 -5.02 -19.00
CA ARG A 177 7.80 -5.34 -18.88
C ARG A 177 8.25 -5.05 -17.46
N ALA A 178 8.60 -6.09 -16.69
CA ALA A 178 9.35 -5.90 -15.47
C ALA A 178 10.66 -5.21 -15.87
N GLU A 179 10.79 -3.93 -15.52
CA GLU A 179 12.07 -3.24 -15.60
C GLU A 179 13.11 -4.11 -14.89
N GLY A 180 14.26 -4.27 -15.55
CA GLY A 180 15.35 -5.03 -14.99
C GLY A 180 15.77 -4.35 -13.70
N PRO A 181 16.45 -5.05 -12.79
CA PRO A 181 16.82 -4.48 -11.51
C PRO A 181 17.55 -3.15 -11.77
N SER A 182 16.88 -2.04 -11.46
CA SER A 182 17.54 -0.74 -11.44
C SER A 182 18.68 -0.89 -10.43
N VAL A 183 19.84 -0.39 -10.82
CA VAL A 183 21.09 -0.46 -10.06
C VAL A 183 20.92 0.42 -8.81
N SER A 184 20.11 -0.06 -7.87
CA SER A 184 19.95 0.51 -6.55
C SER A 184 21.15 0.11 -5.73
N ALA A 185 21.84 1.14 -5.25
CA ALA A 185 23.03 1.11 -4.42
C ALA A 185 23.01 -0.08 -3.44
N ARG A 186 24.19 -0.71 -3.29
CA ARG A 186 24.47 -1.79 -2.34
C ARG A 186 24.14 -1.34 -0.90
N ARG A 187 22.87 -1.40 -0.47
CA ARG A 187 22.53 -1.35 0.96
C ARG A 187 23.10 -2.61 1.60
N ARG A 188 24.05 -2.44 2.54
CA ARG A 188 24.55 -3.54 3.38
C ARG A 188 23.36 -4.11 4.17
N TRP A 189 23.17 -5.43 4.12
CA TRP A 189 22.14 -6.10 4.90
C TRP A 189 22.46 -5.95 6.38
N GLY A 190 21.54 -5.38 7.16
CA GLY A 190 21.67 -5.30 8.61
C GLY A 190 21.52 -6.67 9.26
N ALA A 191 22.00 -6.81 10.50
CA ALA A 191 21.91 -8.07 11.26
C ALA A 191 20.47 -8.60 11.40
N ASP A 192 19.47 -7.73 11.49
CA ASP A 192 18.06 -8.15 11.53
C ASP A 192 17.60 -8.78 10.20
N ALA A 193 18.03 -8.23 9.06
CA ALA A 193 17.69 -8.79 7.76
C ALA A 193 18.31 -10.19 7.56
N VAL A 194 19.60 -10.34 7.89
CA VAL A 194 20.27 -11.65 7.85
C VAL A 194 19.58 -12.65 8.76
N ARG A 195 19.22 -12.22 9.98
CA ARG A 195 18.50 -13.03 10.96
C ARG A 195 17.16 -13.53 10.42
N LEU A 196 16.35 -12.66 9.83
CA LEU A 196 15.04 -13.06 9.31
C LEU A 196 15.16 -13.96 8.07
N VAL A 197 16.12 -13.69 7.17
CA VAL A 197 16.43 -14.58 6.04
C VAL A 197 16.79 -15.98 6.55
N ALA A 198 17.63 -16.08 7.58
CA ALA A 198 17.99 -17.35 8.19
C ALA A 198 16.77 -18.05 8.82
N CYS A 199 15.90 -17.31 9.52
CA CYS A 199 14.68 -17.87 10.11
C CYS A 199 13.69 -18.40 9.05
N TYR A 200 13.62 -17.75 7.89
CA TYR A 200 12.79 -18.20 6.78
C TYR A 200 13.41 -19.40 6.02
N GLY A 201 14.73 -19.51 6.02
CA GLY A 201 15.41 -20.75 5.64
C GLY A 201 15.16 -21.90 6.61
N ALA A 202 15.17 -21.62 7.92
CA ALA A 202 14.82 -22.57 8.97
C ALA A 202 13.38 -23.08 8.85
N PHE A 203 12.43 -22.22 8.45
CA PHE A 203 11.08 -22.64 8.06
C PHE A 203 11.14 -23.69 6.94
N GLY A 204 11.86 -23.39 5.86
CA GLY A 204 12.05 -24.29 4.71
C GLY A 204 12.61 -25.65 5.09
N PHE A 205 13.54 -25.71 6.04
CA PHE A 205 14.07 -26.95 6.59
C PHE A 205 13.08 -27.67 7.51
N GLY A 206 12.46 -26.95 8.44
CA GLY A 206 11.64 -27.53 9.51
C GLY A 206 10.38 -28.23 9.02
N TYR A 207 9.75 -27.71 7.96
CA TYR A 207 8.52 -28.29 7.43
C TYR A 207 8.77 -29.41 6.40
N ILE A 208 9.94 -29.44 5.74
CA ILE A 208 10.10 -30.26 4.53
C ILE A 208 10.19 -31.74 4.85
N VAL A 209 10.83 -32.12 5.95
CA VAL A 209 10.95 -33.53 6.37
C VAL A 209 9.57 -34.16 6.58
N PRO A 210 8.67 -33.60 7.42
CA PRO A 210 7.33 -34.13 7.52
C PRO A 210 6.56 -33.99 6.20
N ALA A 211 6.74 -32.93 5.42
CA ALA A 211 6.03 -32.79 4.14
C ALA A 211 6.47 -33.77 3.04
N THR A 212 7.71 -34.25 3.04
CA THR A 212 8.21 -35.20 2.02
C THR A 212 7.90 -36.65 2.39
N PHE A 213 7.96 -36.99 3.68
CA PHE A 213 7.87 -38.38 4.13
C PHE A 213 6.59 -38.70 4.91
N LEU A 214 5.63 -37.76 5.01
CA LEU A 214 4.38 -37.97 5.76
C LEU A 214 3.67 -39.27 5.42
N PRO A 215 3.41 -39.61 4.13
CA PRO A 215 2.67 -40.83 3.80
C PRO A 215 3.48 -42.10 4.06
N VAL A 216 4.81 -42.01 3.98
CA VAL A 216 5.72 -43.12 4.31
C VAL A 216 5.70 -43.38 5.82
N MET A 217 5.75 -42.31 6.64
CA MET A 217 5.60 -42.41 8.08
C MET A 217 4.21 -42.96 8.44
N ALA A 218 3.16 -42.47 7.78
CA ALA A 218 1.78 -42.92 8.00
C ALA A 218 1.62 -44.41 7.69
N ARG A 219 2.14 -44.86 6.54
CA ARG A 219 2.09 -46.27 6.10
C ARG A 219 2.79 -47.22 7.08
N ARG A 220 3.83 -46.75 7.77
CA ARG A 220 4.52 -47.54 8.80
C ARG A 220 3.72 -47.66 10.08
N ALA A 221 2.96 -46.64 10.43
CA ALA A 221 2.08 -46.69 11.58
C ALA A 221 0.83 -47.54 11.29
N ASP A 222 0.34 -47.52 10.06
CA ASP A 222 -0.80 -48.32 9.61
C ASP A 222 -0.64 -48.66 8.11
N ALA A 223 -0.65 -49.94 7.76
CA ALA A 223 -0.43 -50.38 6.39
C ALA A 223 -1.67 -50.24 5.50
N ASP A 224 -2.86 -49.99 6.07
CA ASP A 224 -4.10 -49.87 5.31
C ASP A 224 -4.13 -48.54 4.50
N PRO A 225 -4.16 -48.58 3.16
CA PRO A 225 -4.28 -47.39 2.32
C PRO A 225 -5.50 -46.52 2.63
N ALA A 226 -6.58 -47.12 3.13
CA ALA A 226 -7.79 -46.42 3.56
C ALA A 226 -7.55 -45.53 4.80
N VAL A 227 -6.47 -45.79 5.54
CA VAL A 227 -6.09 -45.08 6.77
C VAL A 227 -4.90 -44.16 6.50
N PHE A 228 -3.75 -44.71 6.11
CA PHE A 228 -2.53 -43.89 5.94
C PHE A 228 -2.62 -42.90 4.79
N GLY A 229 -3.40 -43.24 3.75
CA GLY A 229 -3.57 -42.41 2.57
C GLY A 229 -4.12 -41.02 2.90
N TRP A 230 -4.91 -40.88 3.97
CA TRP A 230 -5.49 -39.59 4.40
C TRP A 230 -4.50 -38.59 4.97
N ALA A 231 -3.29 -39.01 5.34
CA ALA A 231 -2.30 -38.10 5.92
C ALA A 231 -1.99 -36.91 4.98
N TRP A 232 -1.93 -37.16 3.66
CA TRP A 232 -1.63 -36.11 2.68
C TRP A 232 -2.84 -35.21 2.34
N PRO A 233 -4.06 -35.73 2.10
CA PRO A 233 -5.26 -34.91 2.00
C PRO A 233 -5.50 -34.00 3.22
N VAL A 234 -5.31 -34.51 4.43
CA VAL A 234 -5.47 -33.72 5.67
C VAL A 234 -4.50 -32.55 5.70
N PHE A 235 -3.24 -32.77 5.31
CA PHE A 235 -2.25 -31.70 5.16
C PHE A 235 -2.72 -30.63 4.16
N GLY A 236 -3.22 -31.05 2.99
CA GLY A 236 -3.68 -30.13 1.94
C GLY A 236 -4.91 -29.32 2.35
N VAL A 237 -5.92 -29.96 2.97
CA VAL A 237 -7.15 -29.30 3.42
C VAL A 237 -6.85 -28.27 4.49
N THR A 238 -6.03 -28.62 5.48
CA THR A 238 -5.63 -27.66 6.54
C THR A 238 -4.80 -26.51 5.99
N ALA A 239 -3.90 -26.76 5.03
CA ALA A 239 -3.16 -25.71 4.34
C ALA A 239 -4.08 -24.75 3.56
N ALA A 240 -5.13 -25.25 2.92
CA ALA A 240 -6.12 -24.43 2.21
C ALA A 240 -7.01 -23.63 3.16
N ALA A 241 -7.53 -24.26 4.22
CA ALA A 241 -8.38 -23.59 5.20
C ALA A 241 -7.63 -22.48 5.97
N SER A 242 -6.34 -22.70 6.24
CA SER A 242 -5.52 -21.77 7.00
C SER A 242 -5.40 -20.38 6.36
N THR A 243 -5.48 -20.26 5.02
CA THR A 243 -5.35 -18.97 4.32
C THR A 243 -6.44 -17.98 4.73
N PHE A 244 -7.65 -18.46 4.99
CA PHE A 244 -8.78 -17.63 5.42
C PHE A 244 -8.62 -17.17 6.86
N THR A 245 -8.10 -18.05 7.74
CA THR A 245 -7.84 -17.69 9.15
C THR A 245 -6.66 -16.73 9.30
N ALA A 246 -5.61 -16.91 8.49
CA ALA A 246 -4.41 -16.07 8.52
C ALA A 246 -4.72 -14.61 8.19
N ALA A 247 -5.63 -14.38 7.22
CA ALA A 247 -6.04 -13.04 6.80
C ALA A 247 -6.66 -12.23 7.97
N GLY A 248 -7.40 -12.89 8.87
CA GLY A 248 -7.94 -12.26 10.08
C GLY A 248 -6.88 -12.05 11.16
N LEU A 249 -6.10 -13.08 11.47
CA LEU A 249 -5.11 -13.11 12.57
C LEU A 249 -3.93 -12.15 12.38
N SER A 250 -3.52 -11.88 11.13
CA SER A 250 -2.43 -10.93 10.83
C SER A 250 -2.73 -9.52 11.35
N SER A 251 -4.00 -9.10 11.32
CA SER A 251 -4.41 -7.76 11.77
C SER A 251 -4.32 -7.54 13.29
N SER A 252 -4.41 -8.60 14.10
CA SER A 252 -4.46 -8.51 15.56
C SER A 252 -3.13 -8.82 16.25
N LEU A 253 -2.34 -9.76 15.71
CA LEU A 253 -1.11 -10.25 16.36
C LEU A 253 0.17 -9.61 15.78
N GLY A 254 0.13 -9.10 14.55
CA GLY A 254 1.30 -8.63 13.82
C GLY A 254 2.15 -9.76 13.24
N ASN A 255 2.89 -9.47 12.16
CA ASN A 255 3.52 -10.48 11.29
C ASN A 255 4.56 -11.34 12.01
N ARG A 256 5.51 -10.76 12.76
CA ARG A 256 6.56 -11.52 13.48
C ARG A 256 6.01 -12.44 14.57
N ARG A 257 4.98 -12.00 15.32
CA ARG A 257 4.37 -12.83 16.37
C ARG A 257 3.58 -13.98 15.77
N LEU A 258 2.81 -13.72 14.71
CA LEU A 258 2.11 -14.77 13.98
C LEU A 258 3.09 -15.78 13.37
N TRP A 259 4.22 -15.31 12.86
CA TRP A 259 5.29 -16.18 12.35
C TRP A 259 5.93 -17.03 13.47
N ALA A 260 6.32 -16.43 14.59
CA ALA A 260 6.90 -17.15 15.72
C ALA A 260 5.92 -18.20 16.31
N LEU A 261 4.64 -17.85 16.41
CA LEU A 261 3.57 -18.78 16.79
C LEU A 261 3.48 -19.92 15.78
N GLY A 262 3.50 -19.61 14.48
CA GLY A 262 3.48 -20.59 13.41
C GLY A 262 4.64 -21.59 13.51
N HIS A 263 5.87 -21.13 13.75
CA HIS A 263 7.01 -22.03 13.99
C HIS A 263 6.83 -22.90 15.23
N SER A 264 6.28 -22.34 16.31
CA SER A 264 6.05 -23.08 17.56
C SER A 264 5.02 -24.21 17.37
N VAL A 265 3.90 -23.89 16.72
CA VAL A 265 2.84 -24.87 16.42
C VAL A 265 3.34 -25.92 15.43
N MET A 266 4.13 -25.52 14.43
CA MET A 266 4.73 -26.43 13.47
C MET A 266 5.74 -27.37 14.14
N ALA A 267 6.59 -26.87 15.03
CA ALA A 267 7.56 -27.67 15.78
C ALA A 267 6.87 -28.75 16.63
N LEU A 268 5.77 -28.39 17.30
CA LEU A 268 4.92 -29.34 18.01
C LEU A 268 4.40 -30.43 17.06
N GLY A 269 3.88 -30.04 15.89
CA GLY A 269 3.46 -30.98 14.85
C GLY A 269 4.58 -31.95 14.42
N VAL A 270 5.78 -31.43 14.18
CA VAL A 270 6.93 -32.20 13.69
C VAL A 270 7.42 -33.24 14.71
N VAL A 271 7.41 -32.93 16.00
CA VAL A 271 7.96 -33.83 17.04
C VAL A 271 6.97 -34.89 17.52
N LEU A 272 5.66 -34.67 17.36
CA LEU A 272 4.62 -35.59 17.84
C LEU A 272 4.79 -37.05 17.38
N PRO A 273 5.11 -37.34 16.11
CA PRO A 273 5.35 -38.72 15.66
C PRO A 273 6.55 -39.40 16.33
N VAL A 274 7.49 -38.63 16.87
CA VAL A 274 8.65 -39.16 17.62
C VAL A 274 8.26 -39.47 19.07
N LEU A 275 7.49 -38.58 19.70
CA LEU A 275 7.09 -38.75 21.11
C LEU A 275 6.10 -39.90 21.31
N SER A 276 5.19 -40.09 20.35
CA SER A 276 4.22 -41.17 20.37
C SER A 276 4.02 -41.66 18.94
N PRO A 277 4.78 -42.67 18.49
CA PRO A 277 4.63 -43.26 17.16
C PRO A 277 3.23 -43.84 16.98
N GLY A 278 2.51 -43.40 15.94
CA GLY A 278 1.17 -43.90 15.65
C GLY A 278 0.44 -43.06 14.63
N ILE A 279 -0.62 -43.61 14.03
CA ILE A 279 -1.35 -42.92 12.97
C ILE A 279 -2.01 -41.62 13.47
N ALA A 280 -2.49 -41.61 14.71
CA ALA A 280 -3.14 -40.45 15.31
C ALA A 280 -2.20 -39.24 15.41
N THR A 281 -0.95 -39.44 15.86
CA THR A 281 0.04 -38.36 15.97
C THR A 281 0.54 -37.89 14.60
N ILE A 282 0.60 -38.80 13.62
CA ILE A 282 0.91 -38.44 12.23
C ILE A 282 -0.22 -37.60 11.61
N MET A 283 -1.49 -37.90 11.90
CA MET A 283 -2.62 -37.07 11.47
C MET A 283 -2.63 -35.71 12.17
N VAL A 284 -2.22 -35.62 13.45
CA VAL A 284 -2.02 -34.33 14.13
C VAL A 284 -0.88 -33.55 13.47
N CYS A 285 0.25 -34.21 13.19
CA CYS A 285 1.37 -33.62 12.44
C CYS A 285 0.90 -33.06 11.10
N ALA A 286 0.12 -33.82 10.33
CA ALA A 286 -0.46 -33.38 9.07
C ALA A 286 -1.25 -32.08 9.21
N ARG A 287 -2.10 -31.98 10.24
CA ARG A 287 -2.93 -30.79 10.51
C ARG A 287 -2.11 -29.58 10.94
N LEU A 288 -1.18 -29.76 11.88
CA LEU A 288 -0.42 -28.65 12.46
C LEU A 288 0.61 -28.10 11.46
N VAL A 289 1.33 -28.98 10.76
CA VAL A 289 2.32 -28.58 9.76
C VAL A 289 1.62 -27.99 8.53
N GLY A 290 0.56 -28.65 8.02
CA GLY A 290 -0.22 -28.16 6.90
C GLY A 290 -0.89 -26.81 7.19
N GLY A 291 -1.55 -26.69 8.34
CA GLY A 291 -2.22 -25.47 8.76
C GLY A 291 -1.30 -24.27 9.00
N MET A 292 -0.04 -24.48 9.39
CA MET A 292 0.91 -23.38 9.59
C MET A 292 1.74 -23.05 8.35
N PHE A 293 1.85 -23.97 7.38
CA PHE A 293 2.63 -23.78 6.16
C PHE A 293 2.27 -22.48 5.42
N THR A 294 0.98 -22.28 5.13
CA THR A 294 0.54 -21.10 4.38
C THR A 294 0.52 -19.84 5.25
N VAL A 295 0.24 -19.96 6.55
CA VAL A 295 0.28 -18.87 7.53
C VAL A 295 1.68 -18.26 7.63
N ILE A 296 2.70 -19.11 7.84
CA ILE A 296 4.10 -18.68 7.94
C ILE A 296 4.57 -18.07 6.61
N THR A 297 4.21 -18.70 5.48
CA THR A 297 4.56 -18.20 4.15
C THR A 297 4.02 -16.77 3.94
N MET A 298 2.76 -16.53 4.31
CA MET A 298 2.14 -15.22 4.19
C MET A 298 2.77 -14.19 5.13
N ALA A 299 2.89 -14.53 6.43
CA ALA A 299 3.44 -13.62 7.44
C ALA A 299 4.90 -13.25 7.14
N GLY A 300 5.71 -14.21 6.69
CA GLY A 300 7.10 -13.96 6.32
C GLY A 300 7.24 -13.13 5.04
N PHE A 301 6.40 -13.32 4.03
CA PHE A 301 6.41 -12.44 2.84
C PHE A 301 5.93 -11.02 3.12
N GLN A 302 4.94 -10.84 3.99
CA GLN A 302 4.53 -9.52 4.45
C GLN A 302 5.67 -8.83 5.20
N GLU A 303 6.31 -9.52 6.15
CA GLU A 303 7.47 -8.99 6.88
C GLU A 303 8.67 -8.70 5.97
N ALA A 304 8.96 -9.56 4.98
CA ALA A 304 10.03 -9.32 4.00
C ALA A 304 9.79 -8.05 3.19
N ARG A 305 8.52 -7.79 2.83
CA ARG A 305 8.13 -6.56 2.14
C ARG A 305 8.39 -5.34 3.03
N ASP A 306 8.08 -5.43 4.31
CA ASP A 306 8.25 -4.35 5.28
C ASP A 306 9.73 -4.07 5.61
N VAL A 307 10.57 -5.11 5.71
CA VAL A 307 11.99 -4.98 6.12
C VAL A 307 12.94 -4.62 4.97
N GLY A 308 12.70 -5.11 3.75
CA GLY A 308 13.66 -4.92 2.65
C GLY A 308 13.08 -5.04 1.23
N GLY A 309 11.75 -4.96 1.10
CA GLY A 309 11.07 -4.94 -0.19
C GLY A 309 11.36 -6.15 -1.07
N VAL A 310 11.40 -5.94 -2.39
CA VAL A 310 11.48 -7.02 -3.39
C VAL A 310 12.75 -7.87 -3.27
N ARG A 311 13.91 -7.27 -2.94
CA ARG A 311 15.18 -8.02 -2.76
C ARG A 311 15.13 -8.94 -1.55
N MET A 312 14.44 -8.54 -0.49
CA MET A 312 14.25 -9.36 0.71
C MET A 312 13.30 -10.54 0.45
N ILE A 313 12.24 -10.31 -0.34
CA ILE A 313 11.35 -11.39 -0.79
C ILE A 313 12.12 -12.44 -1.61
N ALA A 314 12.99 -12.00 -2.53
CA ALA A 314 13.87 -12.90 -3.28
C ALA A 314 14.84 -13.66 -2.35
N ALA A 315 15.46 -12.97 -1.39
CA ALA A 315 16.34 -13.58 -0.39
C ALA A 315 15.60 -14.63 0.47
N PHE A 316 14.34 -14.37 0.85
CA PHE A 316 13.50 -15.30 1.57
C PHE A 316 13.18 -16.53 0.72
N ALA A 317 12.76 -16.33 -0.53
CA ALA A 317 12.51 -17.44 -1.46
C ALA A 317 13.77 -18.30 -1.65
N SER A 318 14.95 -17.67 -1.76
CA SER A 318 16.22 -18.38 -1.86
C SER A 318 16.59 -19.15 -0.59
N ALA A 319 16.51 -18.51 0.57
CA ALA A 319 16.82 -19.16 1.85
C ALA A 319 15.87 -20.32 2.16
N PHE A 320 14.58 -20.13 1.88
CA PHE A 320 13.56 -21.17 1.96
C PHE A 320 13.93 -22.37 1.08
N GLY A 321 14.26 -22.13 -0.19
CA GLY A 321 14.70 -23.18 -1.11
C GLY A 321 15.95 -23.94 -0.62
N VAL A 322 16.94 -23.22 -0.08
CA VAL A 322 18.14 -23.84 0.52
C VAL A 322 17.77 -24.73 1.71
N GLY A 323 16.92 -24.26 2.61
CA GLY A 323 16.45 -25.05 3.76
C GLY A 323 15.73 -26.33 3.33
N GLN A 324 14.95 -26.27 2.26
CA GLN A 324 14.23 -27.43 1.73
C GLN A 324 15.15 -28.48 1.12
N ILE A 325 16.23 -28.06 0.45
CA ILE A 325 17.24 -28.99 -0.08
C ILE A 325 18.00 -29.66 1.07
N ALA A 326 18.27 -28.92 2.15
CA ALA A 326 18.98 -29.46 3.30
C ALA A 326 18.19 -30.57 4.03
N GLY A 327 16.86 -30.49 4.08
CA GLY A 327 16.03 -31.46 4.81
C GLY A 327 16.22 -32.92 4.39
N PRO A 328 15.94 -33.31 3.14
CA PRO A 328 16.14 -34.68 2.67
C PRO A 328 17.61 -35.14 2.74
N VAL A 329 18.56 -34.21 2.56
CA VAL A 329 20.00 -34.51 2.72
C VAL A 329 20.34 -34.86 4.17
N VAL A 330 19.73 -34.18 5.15
CA VAL A 330 19.87 -34.49 6.57
C VAL A 330 19.22 -35.83 6.92
N VAL A 331 18.02 -36.12 6.38
CA VAL A 331 17.37 -37.43 6.54
C VAL A 331 18.31 -38.56 6.11
N ARG A 332 18.96 -38.43 4.95
CA ARG A 332 19.91 -39.45 4.47
C ARG A 332 21.12 -39.63 5.41
N ARG A 333 21.65 -38.55 6.00
CA ARG A 333 22.85 -38.63 6.84
C ARG A 333 22.57 -39.12 8.26
N LEU A 334 21.39 -38.81 8.78
CA LEU A 334 21.02 -39.09 10.17
C LEU A 334 20.12 -40.32 10.35
N ALA A 335 19.49 -40.81 9.28
CA ALA A 335 18.74 -42.06 9.36
C ALA A 335 19.71 -43.23 9.55
N SER A 336 19.70 -43.87 10.73
CA SER A 336 20.52 -45.03 11.09
C SER A 336 19.99 -46.35 10.49
N GLY A 337 19.47 -46.28 9.27
CA GLY A 337 18.78 -47.35 8.55
C GLY A 337 17.63 -46.78 7.72
N ASP A 338 17.04 -47.59 6.85
CA ASP A 338 15.94 -47.15 5.97
C ASP A 338 14.66 -46.76 6.72
N ALA A 339 14.63 -46.79 8.06
CA ALA A 339 13.39 -46.76 8.84
C ALA A 339 13.22 -45.62 9.86
N ASP A 340 14.29 -44.92 10.27
CA ASP A 340 14.21 -43.97 11.39
C ASP A 340 14.28 -42.50 10.93
N PHE A 341 13.18 -41.77 11.16
CA PHE A 341 13.10 -40.32 10.92
C PHE A 341 13.31 -39.49 12.18
N SER A 342 13.46 -40.11 13.35
CA SER A 342 13.44 -39.44 14.65
C SER A 342 14.50 -38.37 14.76
N ALA A 343 15.75 -38.68 14.39
CA ALA A 343 16.85 -37.72 14.41
C ALA A 343 16.58 -36.50 13.49
N ALA A 344 16.02 -36.73 12.31
CA ALA A 344 15.69 -35.66 11.37
C ALA A 344 14.52 -34.79 11.86
N LEU A 345 13.48 -35.40 12.43
CA LEU A 345 12.32 -34.70 12.99
C LEU A 345 12.67 -33.92 14.27
N VAL A 346 13.49 -34.48 15.15
CA VAL A 346 14.02 -33.77 16.34
C VAL A 346 14.88 -32.59 15.91
N THR A 347 15.74 -32.76 14.89
CA THR A 347 16.54 -31.66 14.34
C THR A 347 15.66 -30.57 13.73
N ALA A 348 14.65 -30.93 12.95
CA ALA A 348 13.67 -30.00 12.38
C ALA A 348 12.88 -29.25 13.46
N CYS A 349 12.45 -29.94 14.52
CA CYS A 349 11.80 -29.34 15.68
C CYS A 349 12.72 -28.34 16.38
N ALA A 350 13.96 -28.73 16.69
CA ALA A 350 14.94 -27.84 17.34
C ALA A 350 15.19 -26.58 16.49
N VAL A 351 15.38 -26.73 15.18
CA VAL A 351 15.56 -25.60 14.25
C VAL A 351 14.34 -24.66 14.27
N LEU A 352 13.12 -25.19 14.29
CA LEU A 352 11.89 -24.38 14.35
C LEU A 352 11.72 -23.68 15.71
N VAL A 353 12.01 -24.35 16.84
CA VAL A 353 11.93 -23.75 18.18
C VAL A 353 12.94 -22.61 18.33
N VAL A 354 14.19 -22.83 17.90
CA VAL A 354 15.21 -21.78 17.89
C VAL A 354 14.77 -20.62 17.00
N SER A 355 14.27 -20.92 15.79
CA SER A 355 13.77 -19.91 14.86
C SER A 355 12.59 -19.11 15.44
N ALA A 356 11.64 -19.77 16.13
CA ALA A 356 10.53 -19.11 16.81
C ALA A 356 11.01 -18.09 17.85
N GLY A 357 11.98 -18.49 18.69
CA GLY A 357 12.60 -17.59 19.66
C GLY A 357 13.31 -16.43 18.98
N VAL A 358 14.12 -16.70 17.96
CA VAL A 358 14.90 -15.69 17.23
C VAL A 358 14.01 -14.68 16.50
N VAL A 359 12.93 -15.12 15.86
CA VAL A 359 11.92 -14.26 15.21
C VAL A 359 11.18 -13.39 16.25
N ALA A 360 10.91 -13.94 17.43
CA ALA A 360 10.23 -13.23 18.51
C ALA A 360 11.11 -12.14 19.17
N VAL A 361 12.45 -12.22 19.08
CA VAL A 361 13.35 -11.21 19.65
C VAL A 361 13.25 -9.88 18.88
N PRO A 362 12.87 -8.76 19.53
CA PRO A 362 12.88 -7.44 18.91
C PRO A 362 14.28 -7.07 18.41
N ALA A 363 14.39 -6.44 17.23
CA ALA A 363 15.70 -6.07 16.68
C ALA A 363 16.51 -5.21 17.68
N ARG A 364 17.72 -5.66 18.05
CA ARG A 364 18.66 -4.85 18.83
C ARG A 364 19.12 -3.66 17.96
N ARG A 365 18.77 -2.45 18.37
CA ARG A 365 19.13 -1.21 17.67
C ARG A 365 20.62 -0.93 17.84
N GLY A 366 21.42 -1.32 16.85
CA GLY A 366 22.72 -0.70 16.60
C GLY A 366 22.53 0.73 16.10
N THR A 367 23.36 1.65 16.57
CA THR A 367 23.38 3.08 16.27
C THR A 367 23.55 3.35 14.77
N ALA A 368 22.44 3.39 14.04
CA ALA A 368 22.32 3.95 12.70
C ALA A 368 20.94 4.61 12.59
N HIS A 369 20.94 5.77 11.95
CA HIS A 369 19.86 6.75 11.75
C HIS A 369 18.43 6.20 11.93
N ARG A 370 17.70 6.76 12.91
CA ARG A 370 16.32 6.39 13.30
C ARG A 370 15.36 6.45 12.09
N PRO A 371 14.74 5.33 11.67
CA PRO A 371 13.37 5.37 11.21
C PRO A 371 12.48 5.55 12.45
N THR A 372 11.55 6.51 12.40
CA THR A 372 10.53 6.70 13.45
C THR A 372 9.77 5.39 13.68
N PRO A 373 9.66 4.92 14.94
CA PRO A 373 8.97 3.68 15.24
C PRO A 373 7.46 3.84 15.20
N GLU A 374 6.77 2.92 14.54
CA GLU A 374 5.45 2.47 14.98
C GLU A 374 5.63 1.81 16.36
N ARG A 375 5.53 2.62 17.41
CA ARG A 375 5.17 2.14 18.74
C ARG A 375 3.70 1.75 18.70
N GLY A 376 3.33 0.72 19.45
CA GLY A 376 1.94 0.53 19.87
C GLY A 376 1.36 1.89 20.28
N TYR A 377 0.15 2.15 19.82
CA TYR A 377 -0.49 3.46 19.92
C TYR A 377 -0.39 4.00 21.35
N THR A 378 0.59 4.86 21.55
CA THR A 378 0.64 5.80 22.65
C THR A 378 -0.11 7.01 22.12
N PRO A 379 -1.08 7.60 22.84
CA PRO A 379 -1.73 8.81 22.38
C PRO A 379 -0.69 9.80 21.89
N LEU A 380 -0.75 10.16 20.61
CA LEU A 380 0.10 11.23 20.09
C LEU A 380 -0.16 12.44 20.97
N ALA A 381 0.92 13.13 21.37
CA ALA A 381 0.79 14.39 22.10
C ALA A 381 -0.24 15.29 21.40
N MET A 382 -1.09 15.92 22.20
CA MET A 382 -1.98 16.99 21.75
C MET A 382 -1.38 18.29 22.27
N LEU A 383 -1.50 19.35 21.48
CA LEU A 383 -1.05 20.67 21.91
C LEU A 383 -2.01 21.23 22.97
N GLN A 384 -3.30 20.99 22.77
CA GLN A 384 -4.43 21.46 23.58
C GLN A 384 -5.42 20.30 23.82
N PRO A 385 -5.03 19.25 24.58
CA PRO A 385 -5.89 18.08 24.80
C PRO A 385 -7.29 18.43 25.34
N GLU A 386 -7.39 19.50 26.11
CA GLU A 386 -8.64 20.05 26.67
C GLU A 386 -9.64 20.56 25.62
N VAL A 387 -9.20 20.80 24.38
CA VAL A 387 -10.06 21.16 23.24
C VAL A 387 -10.06 20.06 22.17
N GLU A 388 -8.88 19.52 21.86
CA GLU A 388 -8.69 18.53 20.78
C GLU A 388 -9.35 17.18 21.04
N ALA A 389 -9.64 16.86 22.30
CA ALA A 389 -10.28 15.61 22.72
C ALA A 389 -11.70 15.80 23.30
N LEU A 390 -12.29 17.00 23.18
CA LEU A 390 -13.64 17.31 23.67
C LEU A 390 -14.68 16.44 22.97
N ASP A 391 -15.53 15.79 23.74
CA ASP A 391 -16.67 15.09 23.16
C ASP A 391 -17.66 16.07 22.52
N ARG A 392 -18.50 15.56 21.60
CA ARG A 392 -19.37 16.39 20.75
C ARG A 392 -20.31 17.29 21.55
N GLU A 393 -20.88 16.78 22.63
CA GLU A 393 -21.77 17.54 23.51
C GLU A 393 -21.07 18.72 24.19
N ALA A 394 -19.78 18.57 24.53
CA ALA A 394 -18.99 19.63 25.15
C ALA A 394 -18.45 20.64 24.13
N LEU A 395 -18.25 20.23 22.88
CA LEU A 395 -17.82 21.12 21.79
C LEU A 395 -18.94 22.05 21.30
N ALA A 396 -20.20 21.59 21.29
CA ALA A 396 -21.33 22.35 20.76
C ALA A 396 -21.54 23.73 21.45
N PRO A 397 -21.46 23.85 22.79
CA PRO A 397 -21.51 25.15 23.47
C PRO A 397 -20.38 26.10 23.04
N VAL A 398 -19.15 25.59 22.89
CA VAL A 398 -17.99 26.38 22.45
C VAL A 398 -18.21 26.91 21.04
N GLN A 399 -18.71 26.06 20.13
CA GLN A 399 -19.05 26.48 18.77
C GLN A 399 -20.16 27.52 18.78
N LEU A 400 -21.22 27.32 19.56
CA LEU A 400 -22.36 28.23 19.63
C LEU A 400 -21.98 29.62 20.15
N GLU A 401 -21.15 29.69 21.18
CA GLU A 401 -20.62 30.95 21.71
C GLU A 401 -19.83 31.71 20.63
N ARG A 402 -18.90 31.02 19.97
CA ARG A 402 -18.04 31.61 18.94
C ARG A 402 -18.80 31.96 17.65
N MET A 403 -19.82 31.18 17.28
CA MET A 403 -20.78 31.48 16.21
C MET A 403 -21.51 32.80 16.48
N ARG A 404 -22.04 33.00 17.69
CA ARG A 404 -22.73 34.23 18.08
C ARG A 404 -21.79 35.43 18.08
N ALA A 405 -20.58 35.27 18.61
CA ALA A 405 -19.55 36.31 18.59
C ALA A 405 -19.16 36.71 17.16
N THR A 406 -19.03 35.72 16.26
CA THR A 406 -18.76 35.95 14.83
C THR A 406 -19.89 36.73 14.17
N LEU A 407 -21.15 36.33 14.40
CA LEU A 407 -22.30 37.04 13.86
C LEU A 407 -22.42 38.48 14.38
N ALA A 408 -22.18 38.70 15.67
CA ALA A 408 -22.17 40.03 16.26
C ALA A 408 -21.13 40.92 15.59
N ARG A 409 -19.93 40.38 15.33
CA ARG A 409 -18.87 41.06 14.60
C ARG A 409 -19.28 41.36 13.15
N CYS A 410 -19.78 40.38 12.40
CA CYS A 410 -20.30 40.61 11.04
C CYS A 410 -21.35 41.72 11.03
N ARG A 411 -22.28 41.75 12.00
CA ARG A 411 -23.32 42.80 12.08
C ARG A 411 -22.77 44.22 12.32
N SER A 412 -21.55 44.39 12.79
CA SER A 412 -20.91 45.72 12.87
C SER A 412 -20.59 46.30 11.48
N ASN A 413 -20.43 45.45 10.47
CA ASN A 413 -20.14 45.83 9.09
C ASN A 413 -21.43 46.00 8.26
N ALA A 414 -21.53 47.09 7.49
CA ALA A 414 -22.73 47.43 6.71
C ALA A 414 -23.03 46.47 5.55
N ALA A 415 -22.00 45.92 4.88
CA ALA A 415 -22.18 44.92 3.82
C ALA A 415 -22.70 43.60 4.40
N TRP A 416 -22.16 43.18 5.54
CA TRP A 416 -22.65 42.01 6.26
C TRP A 416 -24.08 42.20 6.78
N ARG A 417 -24.45 43.37 7.31
CA ARG A 417 -25.86 43.65 7.68
C ARG A 417 -26.82 43.50 6.50
N ARG A 418 -26.46 44.04 5.33
CA ARG A 418 -27.27 43.88 4.11
C ARG A 418 -27.42 42.41 3.73
N ARG A 419 -26.36 41.61 3.89
CA ARG A 419 -26.36 40.18 3.59
C ARG A 419 -27.22 39.37 4.58
N LEU A 420 -27.02 39.58 5.87
CA LEU A 420 -27.65 38.81 6.94
C LEU A 420 -29.10 39.24 7.18
N GLY A 421 -29.52 40.40 6.66
CA GLY A 421 -30.84 40.97 6.89
C GLY A 421 -31.06 41.22 8.39
N ASP A 422 -32.20 40.78 8.90
CA ASP A 422 -32.59 41.00 10.29
C ASP A 422 -31.96 40.00 11.29
N VAL A 423 -31.30 38.93 10.80
CA VAL A 423 -30.79 37.83 11.64
C VAL A 423 -29.84 38.32 12.73
N ARG A 424 -30.20 38.08 13.98
CA ARG A 424 -29.44 38.47 15.18
C ARG A 424 -28.63 37.28 15.73
N PRO A 425 -27.54 37.52 16.47
CA PRO A 425 -26.79 36.45 17.12
C PRO A 425 -27.67 35.55 18.00
N GLU A 426 -28.67 36.13 18.67
CA GLU A 426 -29.59 35.41 19.57
C GLU A 426 -30.53 34.43 18.83
N ASP A 427 -30.70 34.60 17.52
CA ASP A 427 -31.52 33.71 16.69
C ASP A 427 -30.85 32.34 16.45
N VAL A 428 -29.52 32.26 16.59
CA VAL A 428 -28.77 31.01 16.56
C VAL A 428 -28.81 30.39 17.96
N LYS A 429 -29.71 29.43 18.17
CA LYS A 429 -29.93 28.78 19.47
C LYS A 429 -29.15 27.47 19.62
N ARG A 430 -28.77 26.87 18.50
CA ARG A 430 -27.97 25.65 18.39
C ARG A 430 -27.11 25.70 17.13
N VAL A 431 -26.09 24.83 17.05
CA VAL A 431 -25.12 24.76 15.96
C VAL A 431 -25.81 24.58 14.60
N GLU A 432 -26.90 23.80 14.55
CA GLU A 432 -27.64 23.49 13.33
C GLU A 432 -28.38 24.70 12.75
N ASP A 433 -28.71 25.70 13.57
CA ASP A 433 -29.39 26.91 13.09
C ASP A 433 -28.47 27.74 12.17
N TRP A 434 -27.15 27.53 12.25
CA TRP A 434 -26.16 28.16 11.37
C TRP A 434 -26.47 27.91 9.89
N ALA A 435 -26.99 26.73 9.54
CA ALA A 435 -27.32 26.36 8.17
C ALA A 435 -28.46 27.19 7.53
N ARG A 436 -29.16 28.02 8.31
CA ARG A 436 -30.19 28.95 7.81
C ARG A 436 -29.61 30.24 7.24
N LEU A 437 -28.36 30.54 7.55
CA LEU A 437 -27.68 31.74 7.08
C LEU A 437 -27.38 31.65 5.58
N PRO A 438 -27.36 32.77 4.85
CA PRO A 438 -27.04 32.78 3.44
C PRO A 438 -25.57 32.38 3.20
N PHE A 439 -25.33 31.56 2.17
CA PHE A 439 -23.97 31.22 1.73
C PHE A 439 -23.20 32.45 1.30
N LEU A 440 -21.93 32.58 1.66
CA LEU A 440 -21.00 33.55 1.08
C LEU A 440 -20.29 32.95 -0.14
N THR A 441 -20.24 33.69 -1.25
CA THR A 441 -19.58 33.24 -2.48
C THR A 441 -18.25 33.94 -2.71
N LYS A 442 -17.43 33.35 -3.59
CA LYS A 442 -16.12 33.90 -3.98
C LYS A 442 -16.25 35.23 -4.70
N ASP A 443 -17.24 35.40 -5.56
CA ASP A 443 -17.42 36.65 -6.32
C ASP A 443 -17.82 37.80 -5.42
N GLU A 444 -18.65 37.56 -4.40
CA GLU A 444 -18.98 38.59 -3.42
C GLU A 444 -17.76 39.03 -2.59
N LEU A 445 -16.81 38.13 -2.31
CA LEU A 445 -15.54 38.51 -1.69
C LEU A 445 -14.65 39.36 -2.62
N ARG A 446 -14.73 39.14 -3.94
CA ARG A 446 -14.02 39.96 -4.94
C ARG A 446 -14.65 41.33 -5.12
N ASP A 447 -15.98 41.39 -5.13
CA ASP A 447 -16.74 42.64 -5.22
C ASP A 447 -16.58 43.49 -3.95
N ALA A 448 -16.31 42.84 -2.83
CA ALA A 448 -15.98 43.49 -1.56
C ALA A 448 -14.53 43.99 -1.48
N TYR A 449 -13.74 43.94 -2.56
CA TYR A 449 -12.39 44.49 -2.56
C TYR A 449 -12.40 46.02 -2.26
N PRO A 450 -11.44 46.56 -1.49
CA PRO A 450 -10.38 45.84 -0.77
C PRO A 450 -10.80 45.30 0.61
N TYR A 451 -11.78 45.92 1.29
CA TYR A 451 -12.11 45.62 2.70
C TYR A 451 -13.61 45.61 3.01
N GLY A 452 -14.49 45.56 2.01
CA GLY A 452 -15.94 45.72 2.14
C GLY A 452 -16.61 44.72 3.10
N LEU A 453 -16.07 43.50 3.22
CA LEU A 453 -16.55 42.46 4.15
C LEU A 453 -15.62 42.23 5.35
N ALA A 454 -14.53 43.00 5.47
CA ALA A 454 -13.64 42.95 6.62
C ALA A 454 -14.28 43.63 7.84
N CYS A 455 -14.06 43.07 9.03
CA CYS A 455 -14.74 43.49 10.28
C CYS A 455 -13.76 43.81 11.42
N GLY A 456 -12.45 43.71 11.18
CA GLY A 456 -11.44 44.01 12.20
C GLY A 456 -11.00 45.48 12.21
N GLU A 457 -10.28 45.85 13.26
CA GLU A 457 -9.55 47.11 13.34
C GLU A 457 -8.07 46.83 13.61
N GLY A 458 -7.20 47.79 13.29
CA GLY A 458 -5.77 47.66 13.58
C GLY A 458 -5.10 46.45 12.91
N TYR A 459 -5.38 46.20 11.63
CA TYR A 459 -4.78 45.11 10.87
C TYR A 459 -3.25 45.12 10.97
N ARG A 460 -2.66 43.95 11.19
CA ARG A 460 -1.20 43.74 11.28
C ARG A 460 -0.63 43.22 9.97
N ARG A 461 -1.44 42.58 9.15
CA ARG A 461 -1.02 41.99 7.88
C ARG A 461 -2.17 41.89 6.89
N VAL A 462 -1.83 41.85 5.62
CA VAL A 462 -2.75 41.51 4.53
C VAL A 462 -2.15 40.38 3.70
N HIS A 463 -2.95 39.37 3.42
CA HIS A 463 -2.65 38.31 2.47
C HIS A 463 -3.58 38.37 1.27
N MET A 464 -3.21 37.69 0.18
CA MET A 464 -3.95 37.73 -1.07
C MET A 464 -4.14 36.33 -1.65
N SER A 465 -5.29 36.08 -2.28
CA SER A 465 -5.52 34.87 -3.06
C SER A 465 -4.72 34.89 -4.37
N SER A 466 -4.42 33.72 -4.92
CA SER A 466 -3.55 33.56 -6.11
C SER A 466 -4.23 33.82 -7.46
N GLY A 467 -5.46 34.33 -7.47
CA GLY A 467 -6.23 34.54 -8.70
C GLY A 467 -5.69 35.71 -9.53
N THR A 468 -5.49 35.50 -10.83
CA THR A 468 -4.93 36.48 -11.78
C THR A 468 -5.98 37.17 -12.65
N THR A 469 -7.26 36.81 -12.53
CA THR A 469 -8.38 37.39 -13.27
C THR A 469 -9.37 38.08 -12.32
N GLY A 470 -9.57 39.40 -12.51
CA GLY A 470 -10.44 40.24 -11.68
C GLY A 470 -9.78 40.77 -10.40
N ASN A 471 -10.57 41.39 -9.53
CA ASN A 471 -10.09 41.82 -8.21
C ASN A 471 -9.69 40.59 -7.38
N PRO A 472 -8.52 40.63 -6.70
CA PRO A 472 -8.12 39.55 -5.82
C PRO A 472 -8.93 39.58 -4.52
N ILE A 473 -8.96 38.45 -3.79
CA ILE A 473 -9.51 38.44 -2.43
C ILE A 473 -8.38 38.81 -1.47
N LEU A 474 -8.56 39.92 -0.75
CA LEU A 474 -7.68 40.31 0.34
C LEU A 474 -8.15 39.68 1.65
N ASN A 475 -7.20 39.16 2.41
CA ASN A 475 -7.42 38.67 3.75
C ASN A 475 -6.63 39.52 4.77
N PRO A 476 -7.23 40.60 5.29
CA PRO A 476 -6.64 41.40 6.35
C PRO A 476 -6.70 40.63 7.68
N CYS A 477 -5.58 40.60 8.39
CA CYS A 477 -5.39 39.86 9.64
C CYS A 477 -5.09 40.84 10.78
N THR A 478 -5.87 40.78 11.84
CA THR A 478 -5.60 41.42 13.13
C THR A 478 -4.48 40.69 13.89
N ALA A 479 -4.08 41.21 15.05
CA ALA A 479 -3.13 40.50 15.93
C ALA A 479 -3.72 39.17 16.43
N ALA A 480 -5.02 39.13 16.75
CA ALA A 480 -5.72 37.92 17.16
C ALA A 480 -5.76 36.88 16.05
N ASP A 481 -5.97 37.29 14.79
CA ASP A 481 -5.94 36.39 13.64
C ASP A 481 -4.58 35.73 13.43
N VAL A 482 -3.49 36.48 13.64
CA VAL A 482 -2.12 35.95 13.54
C VAL A 482 -1.84 34.96 14.67
N ALA A 483 -2.26 35.27 15.90
CA ALA A 483 -2.11 34.38 17.05
C ALA A 483 -2.91 33.07 16.87
N GLN A 484 -4.16 33.18 16.42
CA GLN A 484 -5.00 32.04 16.09
C GLN A 484 -4.38 31.16 15.00
N TRP A 485 -3.83 31.79 13.96
CA TRP A 485 -3.19 31.05 12.87
C TRP A 485 -1.94 30.30 13.35
N ALA A 486 -1.13 30.92 14.21
CA ALA A 486 0.01 30.28 14.86
C ALA A 486 -0.43 29.07 15.70
N GLU A 487 -1.53 29.18 16.44
CA GLU A 487 -2.10 28.11 17.26
C GLU A 487 -2.54 26.91 16.42
N VAL A 488 -3.39 27.10 15.41
CA VAL A 488 -3.88 25.98 14.58
C VAL A 488 -2.76 25.32 13.79
N MET A 489 -1.75 26.08 13.35
CA MET A 489 -0.59 25.52 12.66
C MET A 489 0.33 24.74 13.59
N ALA A 490 0.56 25.22 14.83
CA ALA A 490 1.26 24.44 15.85
C ALA A 490 0.53 23.13 16.17
N ARG A 491 -0.81 23.17 16.24
CA ARG A 491 -1.66 21.98 16.41
C ARG A 491 -1.48 21.00 15.25
N CYS A 492 -1.42 21.50 14.01
CA CYS A 492 -1.15 20.68 12.83
C CYS A 492 0.23 20.00 12.89
N TYR A 493 1.27 20.73 13.29
CA TYR A 493 2.62 20.16 13.47
C TYR A 493 2.60 19.02 14.49
N VAL A 494 1.98 19.24 15.66
CA VAL A 494 1.88 18.23 16.72
C VAL A 494 1.07 17.00 16.25
N ALA A 495 -0.02 17.19 15.50
CA ALA A 495 -0.79 16.10 14.91
C ALA A 495 0.02 15.25 13.89
N ALA A 496 0.97 15.87 13.19
CA ALA A 496 1.93 15.21 12.31
C ALA A 496 3.13 14.57 13.07
N GLY A 497 3.17 14.70 14.40
CA GLY A 497 4.25 14.21 15.25
C GLY A 497 5.51 15.06 15.18
N VAL A 498 5.40 16.34 14.87
CA VAL A 498 6.47 17.34 14.92
C VAL A 498 6.57 17.93 16.33
N THR A 499 7.79 18.20 16.78
CA THR A 499 8.13 18.68 18.12
C THR A 499 9.01 19.91 18.06
N ARG A 500 9.24 20.57 19.19
CA ARG A 500 10.17 21.70 19.29
C ARG A 500 11.63 21.35 18.95
N ASP A 501 11.99 20.06 19.02
CA ASP A 501 13.36 19.60 18.76
C ASP A 501 13.62 19.38 17.25
N ASP A 502 12.62 19.64 16.40
CA ASP A 502 12.73 19.51 14.96
C ASP A 502 13.27 20.76 14.26
N VAL A 503 13.87 20.52 13.09
CA VAL A 503 14.30 21.57 12.17
C VAL A 503 13.36 21.56 10.97
N ILE A 504 12.58 22.62 10.83
CA ILE A 504 11.48 22.73 9.86
C ILE A 504 11.91 23.64 8.71
N GLN A 505 11.99 23.07 7.50
CA GLN A 505 12.31 23.83 6.30
C GLN A 505 11.04 24.21 5.53
N ILE A 506 10.86 25.52 5.39
CA ILE A 506 9.68 26.12 4.77
C ILE A 506 10.00 26.51 3.33
N THR A 507 9.38 25.78 2.40
CA THR A 507 9.52 26.01 0.95
C THR A 507 8.41 26.85 0.32
N PRO A 508 7.21 27.02 0.90
CA PRO A 508 6.25 27.98 0.37
C PRO A 508 6.76 29.43 0.43
N SER A 509 6.32 30.26 -0.51
CA SER A 509 6.69 31.68 -0.57
C SER A 509 6.15 32.46 0.64
N PHE A 510 6.93 33.43 1.11
CA PHE A 510 6.60 34.39 2.18
C PHE A 510 5.99 35.69 1.67
N GLY A 511 5.73 35.84 0.36
CA GLY A 511 5.10 37.04 -0.18
C GLY A 511 3.64 37.24 0.30
N LEU A 512 2.76 37.64 -0.61
CA LEU A 512 1.34 37.82 -0.27
C LEU A 512 0.59 36.49 -0.02
N PHE A 513 1.21 35.36 -0.38
CA PHE A 513 0.67 34.03 -0.11
C PHE A 513 0.77 33.65 1.37
N THR A 514 -0.23 32.92 1.83
CA THR A 514 -0.33 32.52 3.24
C THR A 514 0.62 31.38 3.61
N GLY A 515 1.02 30.54 2.66
CA GLY A 515 1.78 29.32 2.92
C GLY A 515 3.03 29.51 3.78
N GLY A 516 3.94 30.43 3.38
CA GLY A 516 5.21 30.62 4.09
C GLY A 516 5.01 31.08 5.54
N PHE A 517 4.19 32.11 5.74
CA PHE A 517 3.95 32.67 7.06
C PHE A 517 3.12 31.75 7.98
N GLY A 518 2.19 30.97 7.44
CA GLY A 518 1.41 30.03 8.26
C GLY A 518 2.29 28.95 8.88
N PHE A 519 3.13 28.31 8.06
CA PHE A 519 4.09 27.33 8.56
C PHE A 519 5.10 27.96 9.52
N HIS A 520 5.52 29.20 9.28
CA HIS A 520 6.46 29.93 10.13
C HIS A 520 5.88 30.21 11.51
N TYR A 521 4.69 30.80 11.59
CA TYR A 521 4.04 31.12 12.85
C TYR A 521 3.74 29.88 13.70
N GLY A 522 3.29 28.80 13.07
CA GLY A 522 3.10 27.54 13.79
C GLY A 522 4.40 26.96 14.34
N ALA A 523 5.51 27.10 13.60
CA ALA A 523 6.80 26.59 14.02
C ALA A 523 7.40 27.43 15.17
N GLU A 524 7.27 28.76 15.10
CA GLU A 524 7.65 29.66 16.21
C GLU A 524 6.82 29.36 17.46
N ARG A 525 5.51 29.18 17.30
CA ARG A 525 4.61 28.85 18.42
C ARG A 525 4.92 27.50 19.05
N LEU A 526 5.38 26.53 18.25
CA LEU A 526 5.86 25.23 18.70
C LEU A 526 7.24 25.31 19.38
N GLY A 527 8.03 26.34 19.07
CA GLY A 527 9.42 26.50 19.52
C GLY A 527 10.43 25.68 18.71
N ALA A 528 10.08 25.29 17.47
CA ALA A 528 10.96 24.54 16.58
C ALA A 528 11.90 25.47 15.79
N MET A 529 13.06 24.95 15.38
CA MET A 529 13.98 25.71 14.53
C MET A 529 13.39 25.86 13.12
N VAL A 530 13.35 27.09 12.59
CA VAL A 530 12.82 27.39 11.26
C VAL A 530 13.96 27.66 10.28
N VAL A 531 13.88 27.03 9.10
CA VAL A 531 14.72 27.32 7.94
C VAL A 531 13.82 27.93 6.83
N PRO A 532 13.67 29.27 6.79
CA PRO A 532 12.69 29.95 5.93
C PRO A 532 13.25 30.22 4.53
N VAL A 533 13.49 29.17 3.75
CA VAL A 533 14.13 29.31 2.42
C VAL A 533 13.21 29.98 1.40
N GLY A 534 11.90 29.75 1.50
CA GLY A 534 10.93 30.21 0.50
C GLY A 534 10.95 29.35 -0.76
N ALA A 535 10.29 29.84 -1.82
CA ALA A 535 10.04 29.06 -3.04
C ALA A 535 11.29 28.91 -3.94
N GLY A 536 11.36 27.78 -4.64
CA GLY A 536 12.39 27.50 -5.63
C GLY A 536 13.78 27.23 -5.03
N ARG A 537 14.83 27.55 -5.81
CA ARG A 537 16.25 27.33 -5.46
C ARG A 537 16.53 25.90 -4.96
N THR A 538 15.99 24.90 -5.66
CA THR A 538 15.93 23.50 -5.22
C THR A 538 17.30 22.91 -4.83
N SER A 539 18.37 23.25 -5.54
CA SER A 539 19.75 22.85 -5.18
C SER A 539 20.20 23.39 -3.83
N LEU A 540 19.83 24.63 -3.51
CA LEU A 540 20.08 25.21 -2.18
C LEU A 540 19.23 24.50 -1.12
N GLN A 541 17.97 24.16 -1.43
CA GLN A 541 17.09 23.45 -0.51
C GLN A 541 17.71 22.12 -0.08
N LEU A 542 18.19 21.31 -1.04
CA LEU A 542 18.86 20.03 -0.76
C LEU A 542 20.12 20.20 0.09
N ARG A 543 20.97 21.18 -0.24
CA ARG A 543 22.18 21.49 0.55
C ARG A 543 21.84 21.87 1.99
N LEU A 544 20.89 22.81 2.18
CA LEU A 544 20.46 23.22 3.51
C LEU A 544 19.82 22.08 4.29
N MET A 545 19.03 21.21 3.65
CA MET A 545 18.45 20.03 4.32
C MET A 545 19.52 19.11 4.90
N ARG A 546 20.61 18.88 4.16
CA ARG A 546 21.75 18.06 4.61
C ARG A 546 22.56 18.75 5.70
N ASP A 547 22.89 20.02 5.50
CA ASP A 547 23.84 20.77 6.32
C ASP A 547 23.23 21.19 7.65
N LEU A 548 21.95 21.60 7.64
CA LEU A 548 21.19 21.98 8.84
C LEU A 548 20.42 20.81 9.47
N LYS A 549 20.54 19.61 8.91
CA LYS A 549 19.88 18.39 9.40
C LYS A 549 18.36 18.54 9.51
N THR A 550 17.76 19.17 8.50
CA THR A 550 16.29 19.35 8.41
C THR A 550 15.58 18.02 8.62
N THR A 551 14.62 18.00 9.55
CA THR A 551 13.81 16.83 9.89
C THR A 551 12.40 16.91 9.30
N VAL A 552 11.91 18.12 9.04
CA VAL A 552 10.57 18.37 8.51
C VAL A 552 10.64 19.25 7.27
N ILE A 553 9.94 18.84 6.21
CA ILE A 553 9.72 19.66 5.03
C ILE A 553 8.24 20.03 4.91
N THR A 554 7.96 21.32 4.72
CA THR A 554 6.63 21.81 4.37
C THR A 554 6.65 22.29 2.93
N ALA A 555 5.70 21.87 2.09
CA ALA A 555 5.70 22.21 0.67
C ALA A 555 4.33 22.07 0.02
N ILE A 556 4.21 22.49 -1.24
CA ILE A 556 3.12 22.02 -2.11
C ILE A 556 3.32 20.54 -2.46
N ALA A 557 2.24 19.81 -2.76
CA ALA A 557 2.29 18.35 -2.88
C ALA A 557 3.22 17.83 -4.00
N THR A 558 3.43 18.59 -5.06
CA THR A 558 4.30 18.19 -6.18
C THR A 558 5.77 18.56 -5.98
N TYR A 559 6.10 19.52 -5.12
CA TYR A 559 7.49 19.99 -4.92
C TYR A 559 8.48 18.91 -4.45
N PRO A 560 8.11 17.92 -3.61
CA PRO A 560 8.97 16.77 -3.30
C PRO A 560 9.48 16.04 -4.55
N LEU A 561 8.71 15.99 -5.62
CA LEU A 561 9.13 15.38 -6.89
C LEU A 561 10.20 16.22 -7.58
N ARG A 562 10.05 17.56 -7.58
CA ARG A 562 11.10 18.45 -8.10
C ARG A 562 12.38 18.33 -7.29
N LEU A 563 12.29 18.14 -5.96
CA LEU A 563 13.46 17.86 -5.12
C LEU A 563 14.17 16.56 -5.53
N LEU A 564 13.39 15.49 -5.74
CA LEU A 564 13.93 14.20 -6.20
C LEU A 564 14.58 14.30 -7.57
N GLU A 565 14.02 15.09 -8.47
CA GLU A 565 14.59 15.30 -9.79
C GLU A 565 15.91 16.07 -9.76
N VAL A 566 15.94 17.21 -9.07
CA VAL A 566 17.18 17.99 -8.92
C VAL A 566 18.23 17.18 -8.19
N ALA A 567 17.85 16.34 -7.23
CA ALA A 567 18.78 15.43 -6.58
C ALA A 567 19.40 14.43 -7.58
N ARG A 568 18.66 13.96 -8.59
CA ARG A 568 19.20 13.10 -9.65
C ARG A 568 20.08 13.89 -10.62
N GLU A 569 19.63 15.06 -11.06
CA GLU A 569 20.39 15.97 -11.95
C GLU A 569 21.76 16.29 -11.36
N GLU A 570 21.82 16.57 -10.05
CA GLU A 570 23.05 16.95 -9.34
C GLU A 570 23.79 15.76 -8.72
N SER A 571 23.32 14.52 -8.95
CA SER A 571 23.87 13.31 -8.30
C SER A 571 23.97 13.45 -6.77
N PHE A 572 23.00 14.13 -6.15
CA PHE A 572 22.91 14.37 -4.72
C PHE A 572 22.47 13.10 -3.97
N ASP A 573 23.24 12.71 -2.95
CA ASP A 573 22.92 11.54 -2.13
C ASP A 573 21.82 11.87 -1.11
N LEU A 574 20.58 11.47 -1.45
CA LEU A 574 19.40 11.60 -0.58
C LEU A 574 19.56 10.88 0.78
N SER A 575 20.46 9.90 0.91
CA SER A 575 20.68 9.22 2.19
C SER A 575 21.38 10.09 3.23
N THR A 576 21.93 11.24 2.82
CA THR A 576 22.54 12.23 3.71
C THR A 576 21.53 13.13 4.42
N LEU A 577 20.26 13.09 3.99
CA LEU A 577 19.18 13.88 4.58
C LEU A 577 18.69 13.28 5.90
N SER A 578 18.23 14.14 6.81
CA SER A 578 17.64 13.75 8.11
C SER A 578 16.12 13.85 8.14
N LEU A 579 15.50 13.98 6.96
CA LEU A 579 14.06 14.15 6.81
C LEU A 579 13.30 12.95 7.37
N ARG A 580 12.23 13.23 8.12
CA ARG A 580 11.30 12.23 8.66
C ARG A 580 9.83 12.54 8.36
N VAL A 581 9.48 13.82 8.24
CA VAL A 581 8.09 14.27 8.06
C VAL A 581 7.98 15.24 6.88
N GLY A 582 6.98 15.02 6.03
CA GLY A 582 6.53 15.96 5.01
C GLY A 582 5.11 16.43 5.30
N ILE A 583 4.87 17.74 5.34
CA ILE A 583 3.52 18.31 5.45
C ILE A 583 3.22 19.01 4.13
N PHE A 584 2.27 18.46 3.38
CA PHE A 584 2.00 18.85 2.01
C PHE A 584 0.55 19.27 1.80
N GLY A 585 0.34 20.30 0.99
CA GLY A 585 -1.00 20.82 0.70
C GLY A 585 -1.01 21.68 -0.56
N SER A 586 -1.97 22.60 -0.65
CA SER A 586 -2.19 23.52 -1.80
C SER A 586 -2.55 22.86 -3.14
N GLU A 587 -2.37 21.55 -3.25
CA GLU A 587 -2.64 20.74 -4.43
C GLU A 587 -3.36 19.46 -4.02
N MET A 588 -4.29 19.00 -4.85
CA MET A 588 -4.91 17.69 -4.68
C MET A 588 -3.98 16.65 -5.29
N TRP A 589 -3.70 15.58 -4.53
CA TRP A 589 -2.68 14.60 -4.89
C TRP A 589 -3.17 13.19 -4.59
N SER A 590 -2.84 12.21 -5.42
CA SER A 590 -3.30 10.83 -5.25
C SER A 590 -2.58 10.07 -4.12
N ASP A 591 -3.18 8.98 -3.64
CA ASP A 591 -2.50 8.07 -2.69
C ASP A 591 -1.27 7.39 -3.34
N ALA A 592 -1.31 7.20 -4.66
CA ALA A 592 -0.17 6.68 -5.42
C ALA A 592 1.00 7.66 -5.42
N LEU A 593 0.72 8.96 -5.64
CA LEU A 593 1.73 10.01 -5.56
C LEU A 593 2.29 10.12 -4.13
N ARG A 594 1.42 10.06 -3.11
CA ARG A 594 1.83 9.99 -1.71
C ARG A 594 2.80 8.84 -1.45
N ALA A 595 2.42 7.62 -1.82
CA ALA A 595 3.25 6.43 -1.63
C ALA A 595 4.59 6.53 -2.37
N ARG A 596 4.62 7.17 -3.55
CA ARG A 596 5.86 7.45 -4.29
C ARG A 596 6.78 8.36 -3.50
N ILE A 597 6.27 9.51 -3.03
CA ILE A 597 7.05 10.49 -2.26
C ILE A 597 7.59 9.87 -0.97
N GLU A 598 6.75 9.18 -0.21
CA GLU A 598 7.13 8.51 1.05
C GLU A 598 8.25 7.50 0.85
N ARG A 599 8.15 6.69 -0.21
CA ARG A 599 9.16 5.68 -0.55
C ARG A 599 10.48 6.31 -0.97
N GLU A 600 10.44 7.31 -1.85
CA GLU A 600 11.65 7.88 -2.44
C GLU A 600 12.41 8.78 -1.46
N LEU A 601 11.71 9.53 -0.60
CA LEU A 601 12.32 10.37 0.44
C LEU A 601 12.46 9.68 1.80
N SER A 602 11.90 8.48 1.98
CA SER A 602 11.88 7.75 3.26
C SER A 602 11.27 8.55 4.41
N ILE A 603 10.19 9.28 4.14
CA ILE A 603 9.47 10.13 5.11
C ILE A 603 8.03 9.66 5.30
N ARG A 604 7.39 10.11 6.38
CA ARG A 604 5.93 10.05 6.53
C ARG A 604 5.33 11.38 6.10
N THR A 605 4.25 11.33 5.33
CA THR A 605 3.61 12.54 4.81
C THR A 605 2.21 12.75 5.37
N TYR A 606 1.82 14.02 5.45
CA TYR A 606 0.53 14.45 5.96
C TYR A 606 -0.11 15.47 5.01
N ASP A 607 -1.41 15.33 4.76
CA ASP A 607 -2.23 16.27 3.99
C ASP A 607 -2.68 17.42 4.89
N ILE A 608 -2.33 18.64 4.55
CA ILE A 608 -2.86 19.84 5.19
C ILE A 608 -3.79 20.60 4.25
N ILE A 609 -4.97 20.95 4.74
CA ILE A 609 -5.94 21.76 4.01
C ILE A 609 -5.96 23.20 4.54
N GLY A 610 -6.34 24.12 3.66
CA GLY A 610 -6.46 25.53 3.96
C GLY A 610 -6.59 26.36 2.70
N MET A 611 -7.06 27.59 2.88
CA MET A 611 -7.22 28.58 1.82
C MET A 611 -7.01 29.97 2.38
N THR A 612 -6.63 30.92 1.53
CA THR A 612 -6.34 32.30 1.94
C THR A 612 -7.47 32.88 2.77
N GLU A 613 -8.72 32.68 2.35
CA GLU A 613 -9.94 33.19 2.97
C GLU A 613 -10.09 32.72 4.42
N THR A 614 -9.73 31.46 4.72
CA THR A 614 -9.78 30.89 6.08
C THR A 614 -8.63 31.30 7.00
N GLY A 615 -7.65 32.04 6.47
CA GLY A 615 -6.41 32.39 7.17
C GLY A 615 -5.15 31.75 6.60
N GLY A 616 -5.27 30.79 5.68
CA GLY A 616 -4.14 30.06 5.08
C GLY A 616 -4.16 28.56 5.37
N PRO A 617 -3.01 27.86 5.34
CA PRO A 617 -2.89 26.50 5.85
C PRO A 617 -3.31 26.44 7.32
N GLY A 618 -3.85 25.30 7.75
CA GLY A 618 -4.21 25.07 9.15
C GLY A 618 -5.71 24.98 9.43
N LEU A 619 -6.56 24.95 8.39
CA LEU A 619 -7.97 24.58 8.54
C LEU A 619 -8.11 23.16 9.11
N GLY A 620 -7.21 22.27 8.68
CA GLY A 620 -7.14 20.90 9.15
C GLY A 620 -5.95 20.14 8.60
N ILE A 621 -5.64 19.00 9.19
CA ILE A 621 -4.56 18.09 8.75
C ILE A 621 -4.95 16.62 8.97
N ASP A 622 -4.50 15.71 8.11
CA ASP A 622 -4.55 14.28 8.43
C ASP A 622 -3.57 13.90 9.54
N CYS A 623 -3.77 12.74 10.17
CA CYS A 623 -2.98 12.31 11.32
C CYS A 623 -2.31 10.95 11.06
N ALA A 624 -1.53 10.46 12.03
CA ALA A 624 -0.82 9.19 11.90
C ALA A 624 -1.75 7.99 11.66
N ALA A 625 -3.02 8.08 12.05
CA ALA A 625 -4.03 7.04 11.78
C ALA A 625 -4.47 6.98 10.30
N ARG A 626 -4.15 8.00 9.49
CA ARG A 626 -4.53 8.11 8.06
C ARG A 626 -6.01 7.87 7.80
N ALA A 627 -6.86 8.34 8.71
CA ALA A 627 -8.29 8.08 8.69
C ALA A 627 -9.13 9.33 8.36
N GLY A 628 -8.58 10.20 7.50
CA GLY A 628 -9.15 11.49 7.11
C GLY A 628 -8.42 12.70 7.70
N VAL A 629 -8.80 13.89 7.22
CA VAL A 629 -8.28 15.20 7.62
C VAL A 629 -9.10 15.74 8.77
N HIS A 630 -8.48 15.92 9.94
CA HIS A 630 -9.12 16.52 11.11
C HIS A 630 -9.37 18.02 10.87
N VAL A 631 -10.58 18.49 11.12
CA VAL A 631 -10.92 19.93 11.08
C VAL A 631 -10.91 20.49 12.50
N TRP A 632 -10.31 21.66 12.72
CA TRP A 632 -10.29 22.29 14.05
C TRP A 632 -11.62 22.97 14.35
N GLU A 633 -12.59 22.16 14.78
CA GLU A 633 -14.00 22.55 14.90
C GLU A 633 -14.28 23.65 15.93
N ASP A 634 -13.34 23.91 16.82
CA ASP A 634 -13.37 25.05 17.72
C ASP A 634 -13.12 26.37 16.96
N HIS A 635 -12.34 26.36 15.88
CA HIS A 635 -12.04 27.52 15.04
C HIS A 635 -12.88 27.59 13.75
N TYR A 636 -13.37 26.45 13.28
CA TYR A 636 -14.04 26.34 11.99
C TYR A 636 -15.30 25.49 12.07
N VAL A 637 -16.29 25.84 11.27
CA VAL A 637 -17.48 24.99 11.06
C VAL A 637 -17.51 24.61 9.61
N VAL A 638 -17.69 23.31 9.35
CA VAL A 638 -17.76 22.79 7.99
C VAL A 638 -19.07 22.08 7.74
N GLU A 639 -19.61 22.32 6.57
CA GLU A 639 -20.82 21.69 6.05
C GLU A 639 -20.48 21.07 4.68
N ILE A 640 -21.16 19.97 4.34
CA ILE A 640 -21.14 19.40 2.99
C ILE A 640 -22.50 19.67 2.38
N VAL A 641 -22.54 20.37 1.25
CA VAL A 641 -23.78 20.76 0.59
C VAL A 641 -23.81 20.29 -0.86
N ASP A 642 -25.01 20.13 -1.39
CA ASP A 642 -25.20 19.93 -2.81
C ASP A 642 -24.73 21.18 -3.60
N PRO A 643 -23.84 21.04 -4.60
CA PRO A 643 -23.31 22.19 -5.33
C PRO A 643 -24.37 23.01 -6.08
N THR A 644 -25.51 22.41 -6.45
CA THR A 644 -26.53 23.09 -7.27
C THR A 644 -27.61 23.71 -6.39
N SER A 645 -28.21 22.90 -5.52
CA SER A 645 -29.33 23.30 -4.67
C SER A 645 -28.91 23.95 -3.36
N GLY A 646 -27.66 23.75 -2.91
CA GLY A 646 -27.20 24.20 -1.59
C GLY A 646 -27.79 23.40 -0.43
N ALA A 647 -28.52 22.31 -0.70
CA ALA A 647 -29.10 21.46 0.34
C ALA A 647 -28.00 20.71 1.12
N PRO A 648 -28.08 20.60 2.46
CA PRO A 648 -27.12 19.80 3.23
C PRO A 648 -27.08 18.34 2.80
N ARG A 649 -25.90 17.74 2.81
CA ARG A 649 -25.64 16.33 2.54
C ARG A 649 -25.38 15.57 3.85
N ALA A 650 -25.78 14.30 3.88
CA ALA A 650 -25.53 13.45 5.03
C ALA A 650 -24.03 13.10 5.16
N ASP A 651 -23.57 12.79 6.37
CA ASP A 651 -22.21 12.28 6.57
C ASP A 651 -21.97 11.04 5.68
N GLY A 652 -20.83 11.00 4.98
CA GLY A 652 -20.48 9.95 4.01
C GLY A 652 -20.87 10.25 2.55
N GLU A 653 -21.80 11.18 2.31
CA GLU A 653 -22.17 11.65 0.97
C GLU A 653 -21.20 12.73 0.47
N GLU A 654 -20.88 12.67 -0.82
CA GLU A 654 -20.02 13.66 -1.47
C GLU A 654 -20.80 14.95 -1.80
N GLY A 655 -20.15 16.09 -1.61
CA GLY A 655 -20.67 17.40 -1.95
C GLY A 655 -19.62 18.49 -1.84
N GLU A 656 -20.05 19.73 -1.97
CA GLU A 656 -19.20 20.91 -1.82
C GLU A 656 -18.96 21.24 -0.34
N LEU A 657 -17.70 21.49 -0.01
CA LEU A 657 -17.27 21.99 1.28
C LEU A 657 -17.68 23.45 1.43
N VAL A 658 -18.39 23.72 2.51
CA VAL A 658 -18.72 25.07 2.97
C VAL A 658 -18.04 25.29 4.31
N VAL A 659 -17.33 26.42 4.46
CA VAL A 659 -16.54 26.73 5.64
C VAL A 659 -17.00 28.03 6.29
N SER A 660 -17.13 28.03 7.61
CA SER A 660 -17.29 29.24 8.42
C SER A 660 -16.14 29.35 9.42
N THR A 661 -15.69 30.58 9.69
CA THR A 661 -14.63 30.84 10.67
C THR A 661 -15.21 31.40 11.95
N LEU A 662 -14.90 30.78 13.08
CA LEU A 662 -15.49 31.11 14.38
C LEU A 662 -14.67 32.08 15.22
N THR A 663 -13.38 32.21 14.93
CA THR A 663 -12.43 32.99 15.75
C THR A 663 -11.63 33.99 14.93
N ARG A 664 -11.99 34.18 13.65
CA ARG A 664 -11.35 35.16 12.78
C ARG A 664 -12.03 36.51 12.97
N GLU A 665 -11.23 37.53 13.25
CA GLU A 665 -11.72 38.88 13.51
C GLU A 665 -11.64 39.78 12.29
N GLY A 666 -10.55 39.67 11.52
CA GLY A 666 -10.29 40.57 10.41
C GLY A 666 -11.21 40.35 9.23
N LEU A 667 -11.31 39.11 8.77
CA LEU A 667 -12.24 38.68 7.71
C LEU A 667 -12.98 37.42 8.19
N PRO A 668 -14.10 37.57 8.93
CA PRO A 668 -14.93 36.43 9.29
C PRO A 668 -15.66 35.89 8.05
N LEU A 669 -15.74 34.57 7.93
CA LEU A 669 -16.51 33.87 6.91
C LEU A 669 -17.75 33.23 7.53
N VAL A 670 -18.92 33.50 6.93
CA VAL A 670 -20.19 32.84 7.24
C VAL A 670 -20.61 32.04 6.02
N ARG A 671 -20.61 30.71 6.17
CA ARG A 671 -20.98 29.73 5.14
C ARG A 671 -20.34 30.00 3.77
N TYR A 672 -19.01 30.15 3.76
CA TYR A 672 -18.26 30.38 2.52
C TYR A 672 -18.20 29.11 1.67
N ARG A 673 -18.67 29.22 0.43
CA ARG A 673 -18.63 28.19 -0.60
C ARG A 673 -17.23 28.08 -1.19
N THR A 674 -16.52 26.99 -0.85
CA THR A 674 -15.10 26.86 -1.24
C THR A 674 -14.94 26.30 -2.66
N HIS A 675 -16.02 25.70 -3.19
CA HIS A 675 -16.03 24.88 -4.38
C HIS A 675 -15.24 23.57 -4.27
N ASP A 676 -14.60 23.24 -3.13
CA ASP A 676 -13.88 21.98 -2.98
C ASP A 676 -14.86 20.81 -2.73
N LEU A 677 -14.64 19.68 -3.39
CA LEU A 677 -15.45 18.48 -3.25
C LEU A 677 -14.85 17.51 -2.24
N THR A 678 -15.64 17.14 -1.23
CA THR A 678 -15.28 16.17 -0.20
C THR A 678 -16.53 15.60 0.47
N ARG A 679 -16.33 14.85 1.55
CA ARG A 679 -17.37 14.30 2.43
C ARG A 679 -16.86 14.20 3.86
N VAL A 680 -17.77 14.18 4.82
CA VAL A 680 -17.44 13.79 6.20
C VAL A 680 -17.26 12.28 6.25
N LEU A 681 -16.08 11.80 6.66
CA LEU A 681 -15.80 10.38 6.84
C LEU A 681 -16.32 9.87 8.18
N SER A 682 -16.13 10.65 9.25
CA SER A 682 -16.55 10.26 10.59
C SER A 682 -16.45 11.44 11.55
N ARG A 683 -17.39 11.49 12.50
CA ARG A 683 -17.35 12.34 13.70
C ARG A 683 -16.96 11.57 14.96
N ALA A 684 -16.72 10.27 14.84
CA ALA A 684 -16.31 9.43 15.96
C ALA A 684 -14.84 9.70 16.32
N ARG A 685 -14.52 9.50 17.60
CA ARG A 685 -13.16 9.60 18.15
C ARG A 685 -12.19 8.80 17.27
N CYS A 686 -11.15 9.47 16.80
CA CYS A 686 -10.14 8.85 15.97
C CYS A 686 -9.23 7.97 16.84
N ALA A 687 -8.59 6.98 16.21
CA ALA A 687 -7.53 6.23 16.85
C ALA A 687 -6.42 7.15 17.38
N CYS A 688 -6.22 8.37 16.85
CA CYS A 688 -5.28 9.39 17.35
C CYS A 688 -5.76 10.15 18.61
N GLY A 689 -6.89 9.76 19.19
CA GLY A 689 -7.47 10.34 20.41
C GLY A 689 -8.32 11.58 20.17
N ARG A 690 -8.12 12.30 19.05
CA ARG A 690 -8.90 13.51 18.71
C ARG A 690 -10.35 13.18 18.38
N THR A 691 -11.25 14.09 18.73
CA THR A 691 -12.70 13.98 18.54
C THR A 691 -13.23 14.87 17.42
N SER A 692 -12.35 15.73 16.85
CA SER A 692 -12.69 16.51 15.68
C SER A 692 -13.12 15.62 14.51
N LEU A 693 -14.13 16.09 13.77
CA LEU A 693 -14.60 15.44 12.56
C LEU A 693 -13.46 15.29 11.56
N ARG A 694 -13.58 14.27 10.73
CA ARG A 694 -12.60 13.93 9.70
C ARG A 694 -13.24 14.04 8.33
N LEU A 695 -12.67 14.89 7.48
CA LEU A 695 -13.02 14.98 6.06
C LEU A 695 -12.24 13.94 5.25
N ASP A 696 -12.82 13.51 4.14
CA ASP A 696 -12.07 12.81 3.09
C ASP A 696 -11.10 13.79 2.43
N ARG A 697 -10.07 13.27 1.75
CA ARG A 697 -9.14 14.12 1.00
C ARG A 697 -9.91 14.82 -0.13
N LEU A 698 -9.62 16.10 -0.36
CA LEU A 698 -10.31 16.90 -1.39
C LEU A 698 -10.16 16.26 -2.77
N ARG A 699 -11.27 16.02 -3.48
CA ARG A 699 -11.30 15.22 -4.72
C ARG A 699 -11.18 16.03 -5.99
N GLY A 700 -11.77 17.21 -6.00
CA GLY A 700 -11.81 18.13 -7.12
C GLY A 700 -12.41 19.45 -6.65
N ARG A 701 -12.54 20.43 -7.54
CA ARG A 701 -13.34 21.62 -7.27
C ARG A 701 -14.45 21.77 -8.28
N THR A 702 -15.65 22.16 -7.86
CA THR A 702 -16.80 22.38 -8.75
C THR A 702 -16.50 23.40 -9.85
N ASP A 703 -15.60 24.36 -9.60
CA ASP A 703 -15.15 25.39 -10.56
C ASP A 703 -13.91 24.99 -11.38
N ASP A 704 -13.17 23.93 -10.99
CA ASP A 704 -12.06 23.36 -11.78
C ASP A 704 -12.54 22.22 -12.70
N MET A 705 -13.86 21.99 -12.75
CA MET A 705 -14.47 20.99 -13.63
C MET A 705 -14.28 21.41 -15.09
N VAL A 706 -13.58 20.57 -15.85
CA VAL A 706 -13.39 20.79 -17.28
C VAL A 706 -14.53 20.12 -18.03
N ILE A 707 -15.17 20.89 -18.91
CA ILE A 707 -16.18 20.38 -19.82
C ILE A 707 -15.56 20.28 -21.21
N TYR A 708 -15.49 19.05 -21.75
CA TYR A 708 -15.03 18.77 -23.11
C TYR A 708 -16.08 17.92 -23.83
N LYS A 709 -16.67 18.44 -24.92
CA LYS A 709 -17.71 17.74 -25.70
C LYS A 709 -18.87 17.18 -24.84
N GLY A 710 -19.31 17.95 -23.84
CA GLY A 710 -20.39 17.57 -22.94
C GLY A 710 -20.03 16.56 -21.84
N VAL A 711 -18.76 16.17 -21.73
CA VAL A 711 -18.24 15.31 -20.66
C VAL A 711 -17.57 16.17 -19.59
N ASN A 712 -18.04 16.02 -18.35
CA ASN A 712 -17.49 16.69 -17.18
C ASN A 712 -16.40 15.83 -16.55
N PHE A 713 -15.21 16.39 -16.35
CA PHE A 713 -14.12 15.69 -15.67
C PHE A 713 -13.24 16.65 -14.86
N TYR A 714 -12.50 16.08 -13.91
CA TYR A 714 -11.52 16.78 -13.11
C TYR A 714 -10.09 16.40 -13.53
N PRO A 715 -9.14 17.35 -13.60
CA PRO A 715 -7.75 17.07 -13.96
C PRO A 715 -7.08 15.96 -13.14
N ARG A 716 -7.45 15.79 -11.87
CA ARG A 716 -6.95 14.71 -10.99
C ARG A 716 -7.33 13.31 -11.49
N GLN A 717 -8.50 13.16 -12.13
CA GLN A 717 -8.91 11.88 -12.70
C GLN A 717 -7.99 11.47 -13.85
N ILE A 718 -7.57 12.45 -14.67
CA ILE A 718 -6.54 12.23 -15.71
C ILE A 718 -5.21 11.86 -15.07
N GLU A 719 -4.73 12.60 -14.06
CA GLU A 719 -3.47 12.26 -13.34
C GLU A 719 -3.47 10.81 -12.83
N THR A 720 -4.58 10.40 -12.21
CA THR A 720 -4.72 9.05 -11.64
C THR A 720 -4.58 7.97 -12.70
N LEU A 721 -5.13 8.19 -13.89
CA LEU A 721 -5.05 7.27 -15.02
C LEU A 721 -3.66 7.30 -15.68
N LEU A 722 -3.08 8.49 -15.88
CA LEU A 722 -1.72 8.64 -16.41
C LEU A 722 -0.69 7.92 -15.54
N LEU A 723 -0.73 8.15 -14.23
CA LEU A 723 0.20 7.56 -13.26
C LEU A 723 0.00 6.05 -13.05
N ALA A 724 -1.09 5.46 -13.55
CA ALA A 724 -1.28 4.02 -13.54
C ALA A 724 -0.41 3.30 -14.58
N HIS A 725 0.12 4.03 -15.57
CA HIS A 725 0.94 3.48 -16.64
C HIS A 725 2.45 3.60 -16.34
N ALA A 726 3.17 2.48 -16.43
CA ALA A 726 4.62 2.48 -16.25
C ALA A 726 5.34 3.27 -17.36
N GLY A 727 6.38 4.03 -17.00
CA GLY A 727 7.13 4.89 -17.91
C GLY A 727 6.49 6.26 -18.17
N VAL A 728 5.30 6.52 -17.62
CA VAL A 728 4.66 7.84 -17.64
C VAL A 728 5.12 8.67 -16.44
N SER A 729 5.60 9.88 -16.72
CA SER A 729 5.97 10.84 -15.69
C SER A 729 4.74 11.41 -14.99
N HIS A 730 4.95 12.02 -13.84
CA HIS A 730 3.93 12.79 -13.12
C HIS A 730 3.67 14.16 -13.76
N GLU A 731 4.53 14.59 -14.69
CA GLU A 731 4.35 15.85 -15.40
C GLU A 731 3.45 15.68 -16.63
N TYR A 732 2.32 16.38 -16.58
CA TYR A 732 1.35 16.44 -17.65
C TYR A 732 0.66 17.82 -17.71
N GLN A 733 0.13 18.14 -18.89
CA GLN A 733 -0.67 19.32 -19.14
C GLN A 733 -1.84 18.98 -20.09
N ILE A 734 -3.04 19.43 -19.73
CA ILE A 734 -4.24 19.35 -20.55
C ILE A 734 -4.37 20.66 -21.30
N VAL A 735 -4.35 20.63 -22.62
CA VAL A 735 -4.54 21.78 -23.48
C VAL A 735 -5.88 21.65 -24.19
N LEU A 736 -6.74 22.65 -24.05
CA LEU A 736 -8.01 22.74 -24.77
C LEU A 736 -7.90 23.83 -25.84
N ASP A 737 -8.34 23.51 -27.06
CA ASP A 737 -8.30 24.39 -28.22
C ASP A 737 -9.63 24.36 -28.97
N ALA A 738 -9.93 25.43 -29.72
CA ALA A 738 -11.12 25.56 -30.56
C ALA A 738 -10.79 25.77 -32.05
N GLU A 739 -9.52 25.93 -32.44
CA GLU A 739 -9.14 26.11 -33.84
C GLU A 739 -9.47 24.84 -34.66
N GLY A 740 -10.48 24.95 -35.54
CA GLY A 740 -10.97 23.82 -36.34
C GLY A 740 -11.89 22.84 -35.61
N GLY A 741 -12.42 23.23 -34.44
CA GLY A 741 -13.33 22.44 -33.59
C GLY A 741 -12.74 22.12 -32.22
N GLU A 742 -13.58 21.80 -31.21
CA GLU A 742 -13.11 21.52 -29.85
C GLU A 742 -12.14 20.33 -29.82
N ARG A 743 -10.87 20.60 -29.50
CA ARG A 743 -9.80 19.61 -29.37
C ARG A 743 -9.22 19.63 -27.96
N MET A 744 -9.03 18.44 -27.40
CA MET A 744 -8.30 18.24 -26.14
C MET A 744 -7.01 17.49 -26.42
N THR A 745 -5.88 18.06 -26.03
CA THR A 745 -4.57 17.43 -26.08
C THR A 745 -4.03 17.23 -24.67
N VAL A 746 -3.65 16.00 -24.33
CA VAL A 746 -2.92 15.71 -23.09
C VAL A 746 -1.45 15.55 -23.45
N LEU A 747 -0.65 16.55 -23.08
CA LEU A 747 0.80 16.48 -23.11
C LEU A 747 1.24 15.73 -21.87
N VAL A 748 2.07 14.70 -22.04
CA VAL A 748 2.56 13.90 -20.91
C VAL A 748 4.03 13.56 -21.10
N GLU A 749 4.83 13.82 -20.08
CA GLU A 749 6.23 13.43 -20.10
C GLU A 749 6.38 11.92 -19.90
N THR A 750 7.39 11.36 -20.54
CA THR A 750 7.71 9.94 -20.45
C THR A 750 9.17 9.74 -20.05
N GLU A 751 9.39 8.72 -19.22
CA GLU A 751 10.72 8.32 -18.78
C GLU A 751 11.49 7.65 -19.94
N PRO A 752 12.84 7.72 -19.97
CA PRO A 752 13.64 7.07 -21.01
C PRO A 752 13.33 5.57 -21.14
N GLY A 753 13.04 5.12 -22.35
CA GLY A 753 12.67 3.71 -22.62
C GLY A 753 11.18 3.40 -22.46
N CYS A 754 10.34 4.41 -22.24
CA CYS A 754 8.89 4.28 -22.27
C CYS A 754 8.39 3.70 -23.61
N ASP A 755 7.40 2.81 -23.53
CA ASP A 755 6.83 2.16 -24.71
C ASP A 755 6.12 3.17 -25.64
N PRO A 756 6.49 3.26 -26.93
CA PRO A 756 5.83 4.14 -27.90
C PRO A 756 4.31 3.91 -28.01
N GLY A 757 3.83 2.68 -27.73
CA GLY A 757 2.40 2.35 -27.74
C GLY A 757 1.59 2.88 -26.57
N ILE A 758 2.22 3.58 -25.61
CA ILE A 758 1.57 4.03 -24.38
C ILE A 758 0.52 5.11 -24.62
N ALA A 759 0.71 5.98 -25.62
CA ALA A 759 -0.26 7.00 -26.00
C ALA A 759 -1.62 6.40 -26.33
N SER A 760 -1.63 5.28 -27.07
CA SER A 760 -2.87 4.57 -27.41
C SER A 760 -3.52 3.88 -26.20
N ARG A 761 -2.73 3.44 -25.21
CA ARG A 761 -3.27 2.88 -23.95
C ARG A 761 -3.90 3.96 -23.10
N ILE A 762 -3.17 5.06 -22.86
CA ILE A 762 -3.68 6.22 -22.13
C ILE A 762 -4.99 6.71 -22.76
N LYS A 763 -5.02 6.84 -24.09
CA LYS A 763 -6.24 7.26 -24.81
C LYS A 763 -7.42 6.31 -24.58
N ARG A 764 -7.18 5.00 -24.57
CA ARG A 764 -8.24 4.01 -24.28
C ARG A 764 -8.69 4.07 -22.83
N ASP A 765 -7.78 4.15 -21.87
CA ASP A 765 -8.13 4.16 -20.45
C ASP A 765 -8.89 5.45 -20.09
N LEU A 766 -8.54 6.60 -20.70
CA LEU A 766 -9.31 7.83 -20.58
C LEU A 766 -10.70 7.73 -21.22
N HIS A 767 -10.81 7.03 -22.36
CA HIS A 767 -12.10 6.77 -22.99
C HIS A 767 -12.97 5.82 -22.16
N ASP A 768 -12.40 4.72 -21.64
CA ASP A 768 -13.15 3.70 -20.92
C ASP A 768 -13.57 4.18 -19.52
N ALA A 769 -12.72 4.96 -18.84
CA ALA A 769 -13.00 5.43 -17.48
C ALA A 769 -13.79 6.75 -17.45
N LEU A 770 -13.56 7.65 -18.41
CA LEU A 770 -14.10 9.01 -18.38
C LEU A 770 -14.92 9.37 -19.62
N ALA A 771 -15.07 8.48 -20.61
CA ALA A 771 -15.67 8.78 -21.92
C ALA A 771 -14.95 9.92 -22.68
N LEU A 772 -13.67 10.16 -22.39
CA LEU A 772 -12.86 11.22 -23.02
C LEU A 772 -12.06 10.66 -24.20
N GLY A 773 -12.07 11.37 -25.33
CA GLY A 773 -11.29 11.01 -26.52
C GLY A 773 -10.17 12.00 -26.88
N PRO A 774 -9.22 12.34 -26.00
CA PRO A 774 -8.19 13.32 -26.31
C PRO A 774 -7.12 12.81 -27.29
N GLU A 775 -6.39 13.75 -27.88
CA GLU A 775 -5.09 13.51 -28.49
C GLU A 775 -4.04 13.37 -27.37
N ILE A 776 -3.25 12.29 -27.39
CA ILE A 776 -2.17 12.09 -26.41
C ILE A 776 -0.84 12.39 -27.10
N ARG A 777 -0.07 13.34 -26.57
CA ARG A 777 1.28 13.64 -27.04
C ARG A 777 2.28 13.30 -25.95
N LEU A 778 3.20 12.41 -26.28
CA LEU A 778 4.30 12.04 -25.41
C LEU A 778 5.45 13.01 -25.62
N CYS A 779 6.01 13.49 -24.52
CA CYS A 779 7.17 14.37 -24.54
C CYS A 779 8.32 13.73 -23.74
N PRO A 780 9.59 14.03 -24.05
CA PRO A 780 10.70 13.62 -23.20
C PRO A 780 10.59 14.23 -21.80
N ALA A 781 11.09 13.54 -20.77
CA ALA A 781 11.15 14.07 -19.41
C ALA A 781 11.92 15.41 -19.36
N GLY A 782 11.39 16.39 -18.62
CA GLY A 782 11.97 17.72 -18.46
C GLY A 782 11.64 18.74 -19.56
N THR A 783 10.67 18.46 -20.44
CA THR A 783 10.25 19.37 -21.52
C THR A 783 9.05 20.24 -21.18
N LEU A 784 8.20 19.81 -20.24
CA LEU A 784 7.10 20.63 -19.74
C LEU A 784 7.62 21.66 -18.74
N GLU A 785 7.11 22.89 -18.87
CA GLU A 785 7.50 24.00 -18.01
C GLU A 785 7.07 23.76 -16.56
N ARG A 786 7.95 24.13 -15.62
CA ARG A 786 7.76 23.98 -14.17
C ARG A 786 7.64 25.36 -13.54
N PRO A 787 6.44 25.95 -13.50
CA PRO A 787 6.26 27.26 -12.90
C PRO A 787 6.63 27.24 -11.42
N GLN A 788 7.09 28.37 -10.90
CA GLN A 788 7.31 28.53 -9.47
C GLN A 788 5.96 28.61 -8.75
N GLY A 789 5.48 27.50 -8.18
CA GLY A 789 4.20 27.44 -7.48
C GLY A 789 3.35 26.22 -7.88
N LYS A 790 2.02 26.37 -7.83
CA LYS A 790 1.06 25.32 -8.19
C LYS A 790 1.22 24.92 -9.65
N ALA A 791 1.15 23.62 -9.96
CA ALA A 791 1.23 23.13 -11.32
C ALA A 791 0.04 23.64 -12.17
N LEU A 792 0.33 24.23 -13.34
CA LEU A 792 -0.70 24.62 -14.33
C LEU A 792 -1.09 23.40 -15.17
N ARG A 793 -2.06 22.62 -14.67
CA ARG A 793 -2.50 21.36 -15.30
C ARG A 793 -3.46 21.53 -16.47
N VAL A 794 -4.17 22.66 -16.56
CA VAL A 794 -5.14 22.94 -17.63
C VAL A 794 -4.81 24.29 -18.26
N VAL A 795 -4.65 24.29 -19.58
CA VAL A 795 -4.48 25.48 -20.42
C VAL A 795 -5.66 25.51 -21.38
N ASP A 796 -6.65 26.36 -21.09
CA ASP A 796 -7.83 26.52 -21.93
C ASP A 796 -7.62 27.71 -22.88
N ARG A 797 -7.47 27.41 -24.18
CA ARG A 797 -7.28 28.38 -25.27
C ARG A 797 -8.55 28.61 -26.07
N ARG A 798 -9.67 27.97 -25.69
CA ARG A 798 -10.96 28.22 -26.34
C ARG A 798 -11.34 29.70 -26.15
N PRO A 799 -12.01 30.34 -27.13
CA PRO A 799 -12.50 31.70 -26.94
C PRO A 799 -13.38 31.75 -25.70
N LYS A 800 -13.06 32.67 -24.78
CA LYS A 800 -13.91 32.93 -23.62
C LYS A 800 -15.23 33.48 -24.14
N ALA A 801 -16.33 32.81 -23.79
CA ALA A 801 -17.68 33.25 -24.13
C ALA A 801 -18.00 34.61 -23.49
#